data_AF-A0A940FZS1-F1
#
_entry.id   AF-A0A940FZS1-F1
#
_cell.length_a   1.000
_cell.length_b   1.000
_cell.length_c   1.000
_cell.angle_alpha   90.00
_cell.angle_beta   90.00
_cell.angle_gamma   90.00
#
_symmetry.space_group_name_H-M   'P 1'
#
loop_
_entity.id
_entity.type
_entity.pdbx_description
1 polymer ?
#
loop_
_entity_poly.entity_id
_entity_poly.type
_entity_poly.pdbx_seq_one_letter_code
_entity_poly.pdbx_strand_id
1 'polypeptide(L)'
;MTVLRRLPHLLVAALGLMLAAPLHAQGCAGAVAVCGKAVAGSFALIARGKPAAVLTDADANPAIGYAARNFADDLGRVGGKVASVLHDPAKVRGSVVVIGELGKSAILDELSKRGLIDAADIAGQWEAYRQIVVEKPWPDVPRALVIVGSDRRGAVFGAYDLSGRIGVSPWYWFADVPVARRTSVYLTPGSRRDQPGVRYRGFFINDEAPAFSTWTQKKFGGANSKAYARIFELLLRLKGNYLWPAMWAPRAFNDDDPRNMVLADAMGVVMGTSHHEPLTRAQDEWHRNTDKGVTGGKWDYTTNAENLRKFWRGGVERMMSKGDGKGYETLMTVGMRGDGDEAMSEGTAVPLLEKIVADQRKIIADVTGRPAGQQPQLWALYKEVQDYYDHGMQVPDDVTLLFADDNWGQIRRLPGVGAPPRKGGYGVYYHFDYVGAPRNYKWLDTVQIEKTWQQMDLAWQRGARTIWIVNVGDIKPEEFPLSFFMAHAWKPEKMDLAAMNRFTEDWARANFGAANAREIGTILERYGQLAARRKPELLDAESLPLGAGTGDLLDGGEFGRQVAEWDALEARLQPVKARVTAVQQPAFFQLVEHKVRAMANLYRLYYAVAWNRRLAAANDPRANAFADRAEAAYRGDQSLTYAYHALNGGKWDGMMTQTHIGYTNWQQPDVQVMPAVKRVVAAGVAPAIRFRAPTTTPGGQIIIEAAQFSKATGGKGLIWTVIPHLGRTDGAVTTLPQGRAATTAVEGVRLDYAVDLKSDGSVSVELELVPTLDPDGRNAQAIGVSLDDGPVQVLTDRLMPAPNAVTEEAQRNWTKAVIENASSVTASFPATLAGKHVIHLWRLDDNVLVQRLVVRTAS
;
A
#
# COMPACT_ATOMS: atom_id res chain seq x y z
N MET A 1 57.15 -57.48 -0.04
CA MET A 1 57.23 -58.28 -1.28
C MET A 1 55.84 -58.32 -1.91
N THR A 2 55.76 -57.80 -3.14
CA THR A 2 54.93 -58.29 -4.25
C THR A 2 53.39 -58.33 -4.04
N VAL A 3 52.55 -57.42 -4.56
CA VAL A 3 52.37 -56.82 -5.91
C VAL A 3 51.55 -57.70 -6.87
N LEU A 4 50.46 -57.10 -7.36
CA LEU A 4 49.90 -57.11 -8.73
C LEU A 4 48.79 -58.10 -9.18
N ARG A 5 47.76 -57.46 -9.80
CA ARG A 5 46.82 -57.86 -10.90
C ARG A 5 45.37 -58.10 -10.43
N ARG A 6 44.31 -57.52 -11.04
CA ARG A 6 44.10 -56.75 -12.28
C ARG A 6 42.74 -56.00 -12.18
N LEU A 7 42.64 -54.85 -12.87
CA LEU A 7 41.43 -54.08 -13.20
C LEU A 7 40.42 -54.91 -14.06
N PRO A 8 39.10 -54.59 -14.10
CA PRO A 8 38.62 -53.44 -14.87
C PRO A 8 37.42 -52.63 -14.30
N HIS A 9 37.38 -51.36 -14.74
CA HIS A 9 36.29 -50.39 -14.82
C HIS A 9 34.95 -50.67 -14.12
N LEU A 10 34.65 -49.88 -13.09
CA LEU A 10 33.31 -49.73 -12.51
C LEU A 10 32.98 -48.23 -12.35
N LEU A 11 31.74 -47.91 -12.74
CA LEU A 11 31.09 -46.60 -12.66
C LEU A 11 31.32 -45.92 -11.30
N VAL A 12 31.70 -44.65 -11.33
CA VAL A 12 31.64 -43.74 -10.18
C VAL A 12 30.22 -43.20 -10.08
N ALA A 13 29.39 -43.83 -9.24
CA ALA A 13 28.20 -43.21 -8.67
C ALA A 13 28.60 -42.58 -7.33
N ALA A 14 28.96 -41.30 -7.34
CA ALA A 14 29.22 -40.54 -6.12
C ALA A 14 27.88 -40.12 -5.49
N LEU A 15 27.45 -40.88 -4.48
CA LEU A 15 26.40 -40.48 -3.54
C LEU A 15 26.92 -39.31 -2.70
N GLY A 16 26.61 -38.08 -3.12
CA GLY A 16 26.80 -36.89 -2.29
C GLY A 16 25.66 -36.78 -1.27
N LEU A 17 25.86 -37.31 -0.06
CA LEU A 17 25.05 -36.96 1.11
C LEU A 17 25.27 -35.46 1.42
N MET A 18 24.45 -34.59 0.83
CA MET A 18 24.29 -33.23 1.34
C MET A 18 23.44 -33.32 2.61
N LEU A 19 24.10 -33.28 3.76
CA LEU A 19 23.50 -32.94 5.04
C LEU A 19 22.82 -31.58 4.90
N ALA A 20 21.50 -31.60 4.72
CA ALA A 20 20.66 -30.43 4.88
C ALA A 20 20.76 -29.98 6.35
N ALA A 21 21.61 -28.99 6.63
CA ALA A 21 21.62 -28.32 7.92
C ALA A 21 20.26 -27.63 8.11
N PRO A 22 19.60 -27.80 9.27
CA PRO A 22 18.34 -27.11 9.53
C PRO A 22 18.63 -25.62 9.71
N LEU A 23 18.00 -24.80 8.86
CA LEU A 23 17.99 -23.32 8.90
C LEU A 23 17.22 -22.76 10.12
N HIS A 24 17.34 -23.37 11.30
CA HIS A 24 16.73 -22.92 12.56
C HIS A 24 17.68 -22.09 13.44
N ALA A 25 18.86 -21.69 12.94
CA ALA A 25 19.92 -21.07 13.74
C ALA A 25 20.01 -19.52 13.64
N GLN A 26 19.19 -18.84 12.85
CA GLN A 26 19.29 -17.37 12.71
C GLN A 26 18.63 -16.57 13.86
N GLY A 27 17.88 -17.20 14.77
CA GLY A 27 17.08 -16.48 15.79
C GLY A 27 17.85 -15.86 16.97
N CYS A 28 19.16 -16.08 17.08
CA CYS A 28 19.95 -15.66 18.24
C CYS A 28 21.18 -14.81 17.91
N ALA A 29 21.26 -14.27 16.69
CA ALA A 29 22.35 -13.41 16.27
C ALA A 29 21.98 -11.92 16.46
N GLY A 30 22.91 -11.12 16.99
CA GLY A 30 22.72 -9.68 17.22
C GLY A 30 22.19 -9.33 18.61
N ALA A 31 22.16 -8.04 18.91
CA ALA A 31 21.69 -7.51 20.20
C ALA A 31 20.16 -7.52 20.30
N VAL A 32 19.63 -7.93 21.46
CA VAL A 32 18.17 -7.98 21.73
C VAL A 32 17.40 -8.81 20.70
N ALA A 33 18.03 -9.88 20.19
CA ALA A 33 17.43 -10.85 19.28
C ALA A 33 16.56 -11.86 20.03
N VAL A 34 15.45 -12.30 19.41
CA VAL A 34 14.44 -13.15 20.05
C VAL A 34 14.80 -14.64 19.92
N CYS A 35 15.21 -15.24 21.03
CA CYS A 35 15.59 -16.64 21.13
C CYS A 35 14.51 -17.53 21.75
N GLY A 36 14.39 -18.76 21.27
CA GLY A 36 13.56 -19.80 21.90
C GLY A 36 14.24 -20.52 23.07
N LYS A 37 15.56 -20.38 23.20
CA LYS A 37 16.38 -21.02 24.24
C LYS A 37 17.25 -19.97 24.94
N ALA A 38 17.58 -20.21 26.20
CA ALA A 38 18.49 -19.36 26.94
C ALA A 38 19.89 -19.43 26.32
N VAL A 39 20.51 -18.27 26.14
CA VAL A 39 21.94 -18.14 25.82
C VAL A 39 22.64 -17.34 26.92
N ALA A 40 23.97 -17.39 26.97
CA ALA A 40 24.75 -16.62 27.94
C ALA A 40 24.36 -15.12 27.90
N GLY A 41 24.13 -14.52 29.06
CA GLY A 41 23.73 -13.11 29.16
C GLY A 41 22.28 -12.79 28.76
N SER A 42 21.48 -13.78 28.32
CA SER A 42 20.12 -13.48 27.81
C SER A 42 19.12 -13.10 28.90
N PHE A 43 18.25 -12.13 28.59
CA PHE A 43 17.11 -11.76 29.41
C PHE A 43 15.93 -12.72 29.15
N ALA A 44 15.31 -13.23 30.21
CA ALA A 44 14.13 -14.07 30.11
C ALA A 44 12.86 -13.21 30.01
N LEU A 45 12.36 -13.02 28.79
CA LEU A 45 11.11 -12.29 28.56
C LEU A 45 9.90 -13.15 28.95
N ILE A 46 9.95 -14.44 28.62
CA ILE A 46 8.99 -15.46 29.07
C ILE A 46 9.80 -16.68 29.48
N ALA A 47 9.57 -17.20 30.69
CA ALA A 47 10.22 -18.43 31.16
C ALA A 47 9.22 -19.36 31.81
N ARG A 48 9.15 -20.62 31.33
CA ARG A 48 8.20 -21.63 31.84
C ARG A 48 6.74 -21.12 31.81
N GLY A 49 6.39 -20.41 30.74
CA GLY A 49 5.07 -19.80 30.54
C GLY A 49 4.74 -18.64 31.47
N LYS A 50 5.72 -18.12 32.23
CA LYS A 50 5.57 -16.91 33.05
C LYS A 50 6.23 -15.73 32.32
N PRO A 51 5.46 -14.72 31.90
CA PRO A 51 6.03 -13.50 31.35
C PRO A 51 6.75 -12.66 32.40
N ALA A 52 7.68 -11.83 31.92
CA ALA A 52 8.22 -10.70 32.67
C ALA A 52 7.12 -9.68 33.01
N ALA A 53 7.26 -9.00 34.14
CA ALA A 53 6.41 -7.84 34.44
C ALA A 53 6.78 -6.66 33.55
N VAL A 54 5.85 -5.74 33.31
CA VAL A 54 6.08 -4.47 32.61
C VAL A 54 6.10 -3.36 33.65
N LEU A 55 7.11 -2.49 33.64
CA LEU A 55 7.27 -1.38 34.57
C LEU A 55 7.30 -0.06 33.78
N THR A 56 6.53 0.92 34.21
CA THR A 56 6.54 2.30 33.68
C THR A 56 6.18 3.27 34.79
N ASP A 57 6.65 4.52 34.74
CA ASP A 57 6.35 5.51 35.79
C ASP A 57 4.83 5.68 35.99
N ALA A 58 4.41 6.00 37.22
CA ALA A 58 2.98 6.16 37.55
C ALA A 58 2.34 7.34 36.81
N ASP A 59 3.13 8.38 36.52
CA ASP A 59 2.79 9.60 35.80
C ASP A 59 3.30 9.60 34.34
N ALA A 60 3.68 8.44 33.81
CA ALA A 60 4.12 8.30 32.43
C ALA A 60 3.08 8.84 31.44
N ASN A 61 3.55 9.33 30.28
CA ASN A 61 2.67 9.79 29.21
C ASN A 61 1.59 8.73 28.92
N PRO A 62 0.29 9.12 28.76
CA PRO A 62 -0.78 8.15 28.54
C PRO A 62 -0.52 7.15 27.41
N ALA A 63 0.18 7.57 26.35
CA ALA A 63 0.51 6.72 25.21
C ALA A 63 1.40 5.53 25.63
N ILE A 64 2.36 5.79 26.52
CA ILE A 64 3.23 4.76 27.12
C ILE A 64 2.42 3.84 28.01
N GLY A 65 1.47 4.37 28.78
CA GLY A 65 0.55 3.57 29.59
C GLY A 65 -0.30 2.61 28.75
N TYR A 66 -0.83 3.05 27.61
CA TYR A 66 -1.54 2.18 26.66
C TYR A 66 -0.62 1.11 26.07
N ALA A 67 0.56 1.49 25.60
CA ALA A 67 1.53 0.54 25.05
C ALA A 67 2.01 -0.49 26.09
N ALA A 68 2.23 -0.08 27.34
CA ALA A 68 2.63 -0.99 28.43
C ALA A 68 1.55 -2.04 28.72
N ARG A 69 0.26 -1.65 28.77
CA ARG A 69 -0.86 -2.59 28.92
C ARG A 69 -0.98 -3.53 27.73
N ASN A 70 -0.94 -3.00 26.51
CA ASN A 70 -1.04 -3.81 25.31
C ASN A 70 0.15 -4.78 25.18
N PHE A 71 1.36 -4.36 25.55
CA PHE A 71 2.53 -5.22 25.58
C PHE A 71 2.43 -6.31 26.65
N ALA A 72 1.90 -6.00 27.84
CA ALA A 72 1.61 -7.00 28.87
C ALA A 72 0.57 -8.03 28.40
N ASP A 73 -0.48 -7.60 27.70
CA ASP A 73 -1.46 -8.48 27.09
C ASP A 73 -0.82 -9.38 26.02
N ASP A 74 0.03 -8.82 25.16
CA ASP A 74 0.76 -9.56 24.13
C ASP A 74 1.68 -10.64 24.73
N LEU A 75 2.39 -10.29 25.81
CA LEU A 75 3.17 -11.25 26.60
C LEU A 75 2.29 -12.36 27.17
N GLY A 76 1.07 -12.04 27.62
CA GLY A 76 0.08 -13.02 28.06
C GLY A 76 -0.44 -13.91 26.94
N ARG A 77 -0.66 -13.36 25.74
CA ARG A 77 -1.05 -14.10 24.53
C ARG A 77 0.02 -15.10 24.13
N VAL A 78 1.29 -14.71 24.18
CA VAL A 78 2.41 -15.61 23.84
C VAL A 78 2.70 -16.61 24.96
N GLY A 79 2.85 -16.15 26.19
CA GLY A 79 3.36 -16.94 27.32
C GLY A 79 2.32 -17.72 28.11
N GLY A 80 1.08 -17.25 28.14
CA GLY A 80 -0.03 -17.99 28.73
C GLY A 80 -0.46 -17.70 30.13
N LYS A 81 0.21 -16.75 30.75
CA LYS A 81 -0.20 -16.19 32.02
C LYS A 81 -0.23 -14.69 31.87
N VAL A 82 -1.10 -14.04 32.62
CA VAL A 82 -1.21 -12.58 32.62
C VAL A 82 0.13 -11.99 33.06
N ALA A 83 0.67 -11.04 32.28
CA ALA A 83 1.79 -10.21 32.70
C ALA A 83 1.27 -9.03 33.52
N SER A 84 1.94 -8.69 34.62
CA SER A 84 1.54 -7.55 35.44
C SER A 84 2.16 -6.25 34.93
N VAL A 85 1.39 -5.16 34.99
CA VAL A 85 1.91 -3.79 34.84
C VAL A 85 2.16 -3.22 36.23
N LEU A 86 3.37 -2.72 36.46
CA LEU A 86 3.84 -2.15 37.71
C LEU A 86 4.20 -0.68 37.49
N HIS A 87 4.17 0.10 38.56
CA HIS A 87 4.52 1.52 38.57
C HIS A 87 5.58 1.90 39.61
N ASP A 88 6.10 0.90 40.32
CA ASP A 88 7.04 1.09 41.42
C ASP A 88 8.15 0.02 41.30
N PRO A 89 9.42 0.42 41.09
CA PRO A 89 10.55 -0.48 41.06
C PRO A 89 10.66 -1.39 42.29
N ALA A 90 10.25 -0.91 43.48
CA ALA A 90 10.32 -1.67 44.73
C ALA A 90 9.39 -2.90 44.73
N LYS A 91 8.40 -2.95 43.84
CA LYS A 91 7.47 -4.09 43.66
C LYS A 91 7.96 -5.11 42.64
N VAL A 92 9.04 -4.83 41.92
CA VAL A 92 9.59 -5.77 40.94
C VAL A 92 10.13 -7.02 41.63
N ARG A 93 9.77 -8.19 41.11
CA ARG A 93 10.30 -9.48 41.54
C ARG A 93 10.68 -10.28 40.29
N GLY A 94 11.98 -10.55 40.09
CA GLY A 94 12.47 -11.29 38.93
C GLY A 94 12.52 -10.46 37.64
N SER A 95 12.22 -11.08 36.49
CA SER A 95 12.36 -10.46 35.16
C SER A 95 11.36 -9.33 34.92
N VAL A 96 11.85 -8.19 34.44
CA VAL A 96 11.07 -6.99 34.18
C VAL A 96 11.45 -6.33 32.85
N VAL A 97 10.46 -5.76 32.17
CA VAL A 97 10.63 -4.85 31.04
C VAL A 97 10.26 -3.44 31.49
N VAL A 98 11.19 -2.50 31.38
CA VAL A 98 10.98 -1.09 31.69
C VAL A 98 10.64 -0.34 30.40
N ILE A 99 9.61 0.49 30.40
CA ILE A 99 9.22 1.33 29.26
C ILE A 99 9.09 2.78 29.73
N GLY A 100 9.84 3.70 29.11
CA GLY A 100 9.80 5.11 29.49
C GLY A 100 10.27 6.05 28.38
N GLU A 101 10.04 7.35 28.61
CA GLU A 101 10.47 8.45 27.75
C GLU A 101 11.72 9.12 28.35
N LEU A 102 12.72 9.34 27.50
CA LEU A 102 13.98 9.97 27.88
C LEU A 102 13.74 11.39 28.45
N GLY A 103 14.31 11.66 29.63
CA GLY A 103 14.17 12.95 30.32
C GLY A 103 12.79 13.20 30.95
N LYS A 104 11.87 12.23 30.91
CA LYS A 104 10.54 12.28 31.56
C LYS A 104 10.20 11.02 32.35
N SER A 105 11.20 10.22 32.68
CA SER A 105 11.04 8.98 33.43
C SER A 105 12.07 8.93 34.55
N ALA A 106 11.60 8.99 35.80
CA ALA A 106 12.48 8.94 36.96
C ALA A 106 13.21 7.60 37.03
N ILE A 107 12.55 6.52 36.60
CA ILE A 107 13.13 5.18 36.49
C ILE A 107 14.30 5.18 35.50
N LEU A 108 14.13 5.75 34.30
CA LEU A 108 15.21 5.79 33.31
C LEU A 108 16.36 6.71 33.76
N ASP A 109 16.05 7.84 34.39
CA ASP A 109 17.07 8.75 34.91
C ASP A 109 17.93 8.10 36.01
N GLU A 110 17.34 7.28 36.89
CA GLU A 110 18.07 6.50 37.89
C GLU A 110 19.04 5.51 37.23
N LEU A 111 18.56 4.74 36.26
CA LEU A 111 19.37 3.76 35.53
C LEU A 111 20.51 4.44 34.75
N SER A 112 20.25 5.62 34.17
CA SER A 112 21.26 6.40 33.45
C SER A 112 22.32 6.97 34.40
N LYS A 113 21.91 7.56 35.54
CA LYS A 113 22.84 8.07 36.58
C LYS A 113 23.77 6.99 37.12
N ARG A 114 23.31 5.74 37.16
CA ARG A 114 24.10 4.57 37.57
C ARG A 114 24.97 3.99 36.44
N GLY A 115 24.95 4.59 35.25
CA GLY A 115 25.72 4.16 34.09
C GLY A 115 25.23 2.86 33.45
N LEU A 116 23.99 2.44 33.72
CA LEU A 116 23.45 1.16 33.25
C LEU A 116 22.80 1.26 31.86
N ILE A 117 22.39 2.46 31.46
CA ILE A 117 21.85 2.74 30.13
C ILE A 117 22.52 3.97 29.53
N ASP A 118 22.74 3.93 28.22
CA ASP A 118 23.10 5.08 27.40
C ASP A 118 22.09 5.20 26.24
N ALA A 119 21.47 6.37 26.16
CA ALA A 119 20.49 6.75 25.15
C ALA A 119 20.69 8.20 24.67
N ALA A 120 21.87 8.78 24.87
CA ALA A 120 22.13 10.17 24.48
C ALA A 120 22.01 10.38 22.96
N ASP A 121 22.29 9.34 22.16
CA ASP A 121 22.24 9.38 20.69
C ASP A 121 20.80 9.44 20.10
N ILE A 122 19.77 9.20 20.92
CA ILE A 122 18.37 9.36 20.50
C ILE A 122 17.75 10.64 21.06
N ALA A 123 18.46 11.41 21.89
CA ALA A 123 17.95 12.66 22.43
C ALA A 123 17.57 13.66 21.31
N GLY A 124 16.36 14.20 21.38
CA GLY A 124 15.83 15.14 20.39
C GLY A 124 15.49 14.53 19.02
N GLN A 125 15.72 13.24 18.81
CA GLN A 125 15.36 12.55 17.57
C GLN A 125 13.86 12.25 17.54
N TRP A 126 13.24 12.35 16.38
CA TRP A 126 11.81 12.07 16.21
C TRP A 126 11.53 10.57 16.28
N GLU A 127 10.74 10.13 17.27
CA GLU A 127 10.21 8.77 17.44
C GLU A 127 11.27 7.66 17.45
N ALA A 128 12.50 8.00 17.80
CA ALA A 128 13.58 7.06 17.95
C ALA A 128 13.42 6.27 19.26
N TYR A 129 13.94 5.05 19.29
CA TYR A 129 13.98 4.28 20.52
C TYR A 129 15.21 3.39 20.62
N ARG A 130 15.53 3.01 21.85
CA ARG A 130 16.49 1.95 22.20
C ARG A 130 15.82 0.86 23.00
N GLN A 131 16.27 -0.36 22.76
CA GLN A 131 16.00 -1.53 23.60
C GLN A 131 17.35 -2.02 24.13
N ILE A 132 17.48 -2.16 25.46
CA ILE A 132 18.76 -2.41 26.13
C ILE A 132 18.56 -3.53 27.15
N VAL A 133 19.31 -4.62 27.04
CA VAL A 133 19.37 -5.62 28.11
C VAL A 133 20.37 -5.16 29.15
N VAL A 134 19.91 -4.92 30.37
CA VAL A 134 20.69 -4.39 31.50
C VAL A 134 20.88 -5.48 32.54
N GLU A 135 22.09 -5.58 33.09
CA GLU A 135 22.41 -6.48 34.20
C GLU A 135 22.25 -5.77 35.56
N LYS A 136 21.68 -6.50 36.52
CA LYS A 136 21.51 -6.05 37.92
C LYS A 136 20.93 -4.63 38.06
N PRO A 137 19.79 -4.31 37.40
CA PRO A 137 19.19 -2.98 37.50
C PRO A 137 18.76 -2.63 38.94
N TRP A 138 18.29 -3.59 39.73
CA TRP A 138 17.97 -3.41 41.15
C TRP A 138 18.37 -4.66 41.95
N PRO A 139 18.40 -4.59 43.30
CA PRO A 139 18.54 -5.78 44.13
C PRO A 139 17.53 -6.87 43.72
N ASP A 140 17.97 -8.13 43.69
CA ASP A 140 17.17 -9.31 43.32
C ASP A 140 16.57 -9.32 41.90
N VAL A 141 17.00 -8.41 41.03
CA VAL A 141 16.66 -8.41 39.60
C VAL A 141 17.92 -8.73 38.79
N PRO A 142 18.11 -9.98 38.31
CA PRO A 142 19.34 -10.34 37.60
C PRO A 142 19.55 -9.57 36.30
N ARG A 143 18.47 -9.38 35.53
CA ARG A 143 18.45 -8.63 34.27
C ARG A 143 17.09 -8.00 34.02
N ALA A 144 17.08 -6.87 33.33
CA ALA A 144 15.89 -6.25 32.75
C ALA A 144 16.09 -5.96 31.26
N LEU A 145 14.98 -5.83 30.53
CA LEU A 145 14.97 -5.11 29.27
C LEU A 145 14.51 -3.68 29.54
N VAL A 146 15.25 -2.68 29.04
CA VAL A 146 14.87 -1.27 29.12
C VAL A 146 14.56 -0.76 27.72
N ILE A 147 13.34 -0.26 27.53
CA ILE A 147 12.84 0.37 26.30
C ILE A 147 12.79 1.87 26.54
N VAL A 148 13.69 2.61 25.89
CA VAL A 148 13.80 4.07 26.00
C VAL A 148 13.30 4.69 24.69
N GLY A 149 12.24 5.48 24.76
CA GLY A 149 11.83 6.35 23.66
C GLY A 149 12.51 7.72 23.76
N SER A 150 12.89 8.31 22.62
CA SER A 150 13.28 9.72 22.56
C SER A 150 12.12 10.66 22.86
N ASP A 151 10.90 10.20 22.55
CA ASP A 151 9.62 10.81 22.86
C ASP A 151 8.57 9.72 23.17
N ARG A 152 7.34 10.14 23.48
CA ARG A 152 6.22 9.23 23.81
C ARG A 152 6.00 8.13 22.76
N ARG A 153 6.12 8.45 21.47
CA ARG A 153 5.86 7.50 20.37
C ARG A 153 7.06 6.59 20.12
N GLY A 154 8.28 7.07 20.30
CA GLY A 154 9.47 6.23 20.32
C GLY A 154 9.32 5.07 21.32
N ALA A 155 8.88 5.36 22.54
CA ALA A 155 8.63 4.34 23.56
C ALA A 155 7.53 3.34 23.15
N VAL A 156 6.42 3.84 22.57
CA VAL A 156 5.33 3.01 22.02
C VAL A 156 5.83 2.07 20.93
N PHE A 157 6.59 2.58 19.94
CA PHE A 157 7.13 1.78 18.86
C PHE A 157 8.18 0.78 19.33
N GLY A 158 8.97 1.14 20.35
CA GLY A 158 9.91 0.21 20.98
C GLY A 158 9.22 -0.99 21.61
N ALA A 159 8.03 -0.81 22.21
CA ALA A 159 7.22 -1.89 22.76
C ALA A 159 6.58 -2.75 21.65
N TYR A 160 5.88 -2.13 20.69
CA TYR A 160 5.20 -2.87 19.62
C TYR A 160 6.16 -3.55 18.63
N ASP A 161 7.35 -3.00 18.42
CA ASP A 161 8.41 -3.69 17.70
C ASP A 161 8.80 -5.01 18.37
N LEU A 162 8.85 -5.05 19.71
CA LEU A 162 9.08 -6.29 20.43
C LEU A 162 7.86 -7.22 20.36
N SER A 163 6.62 -6.72 20.48
CA SER A 163 5.39 -7.51 20.25
C SER A 163 5.43 -8.25 18.91
N GLY A 164 5.77 -7.54 17.82
CA GLY A 164 5.90 -8.12 16.49
C GLY A 164 6.96 -9.23 16.45
N ARG A 165 8.15 -8.96 16.99
CA ARG A 165 9.26 -9.93 16.99
C ARG A 165 9.03 -11.16 17.86
N ILE A 166 8.16 -11.09 18.87
CA ILE A 166 7.75 -12.28 19.66
C ILE A 166 6.61 -13.07 19.03
N GLY A 167 6.02 -12.57 17.93
CA GLY A 167 5.02 -13.28 17.12
C GLY A 167 3.59 -12.75 17.25
N VAL A 168 3.39 -11.53 17.76
CA VAL A 168 2.07 -10.87 17.76
C VAL A 168 1.98 -9.96 16.53
N SER A 169 1.25 -10.41 15.50
CA SER A 169 1.01 -9.63 14.29
C SER A 169 0.24 -8.34 14.60
N PRO A 170 0.52 -7.21 13.92
CA PRO A 170 -0.36 -6.04 13.92
C PRO A 170 -1.83 -6.39 13.60
N TRP A 171 -2.02 -7.45 12.82
CA TRP A 171 -3.31 -7.95 12.35
C TRP A 171 -3.95 -9.00 13.26
N TYR A 172 -3.43 -9.23 14.48
CA TYR A 172 -3.98 -10.23 15.41
C TYR A 172 -5.47 -10.03 15.67
N TRP A 173 -5.91 -8.77 15.71
CA TRP A 173 -7.32 -8.41 15.86
C TRP A 173 -7.95 -8.04 14.52
N PHE A 174 -7.29 -7.26 13.65
CA PHE A 174 -7.91 -6.78 12.40
C PHE A 174 -8.05 -7.83 11.28
N ALA A 175 -7.34 -8.96 11.40
CA ALA A 175 -7.48 -10.08 10.46
C ALA A 175 -7.37 -11.45 11.12
N ASP A 176 -7.70 -11.53 12.42
CA ASP A 176 -7.78 -12.77 13.20
C ASP A 176 -6.49 -13.61 13.18
N VAL A 177 -5.33 -12.97 12.99
CA VAL A 177 -4.05 -13.66 12.92
C VAL A 177 -3.73 -14.27 14.30
N PRO A 178 -3.59 -15.60 14.40
CA PRO A 178 -3.42 -16.24 15.70
C PRO A 178 -2.03 -16.01 16.26
N VAL A 179 -1.95 -15.83 17.58
CA VAL A 179 -0.68 -15.70 18.31
C VAL A 179 -0.17 -17.08 18.72
N ALA A 180 1.02 -17.44 18.25
CA ALA A 180 1.66 -18.71 18.62
C ALA A 180 2.08 -18.74 20.10
N ARG A 181 1.78 -19.86 20.76
CA ARG A 181 2.09 -20.08 22.18
C ARG A 181 3.53 -20.50 22.37
N ARG A 182 4.23 -19.89 23.33
CA ARG A 182 5.64 -20.18 23.63
C ARG A 182 5.86 -20.24 25.14
N THR A 183 6.43 -21.35 25.61
CA THR A 183 6.78 -21.51 27.03
C THR A 183 8.04 -20.73 27.41
N SER A 184 8.90 -20.42 26.44
CA SER A 184 10.15 -19.73 26.66
C SER A 184 10.49 -18.76 25.52
N VAL A 185 10.81 -17.52 25.89
CA VAL A 185 11.27 -16.45 25.01
C VAL A 185 12.38 -15.69 25.72
N TYR A 186 13.54 -15.61 25.09
CA TYR A 186 14.72 -14.93 25.62
C TYR A 186 15.17 -13.83 24.67
N LEU A 187 15.83 -12.80 25.19
CA LEU A 187 16.47 -11.73 24.42
C LEU A 187 17.97 -11.78 24.64
N THR A 188 18.75 -11.77 23.56
CA THR A 188 20.22 -11.71 23.65
C THR A 188 20.69 -10.39 24.28
N PRO A 189 21.86 -10.37 24.96
CA PRO A 189 22.39 -9.15 25.57
C PRO A 189 22.74 -8.08 24.53
N GLY A 190 22.85 -6.83 24.98
CA GLY A 190 23.26 -5.68 24.17
C GLY A 190 22.16 -4.63 23.99
N SER A 191 22.40 -3.71 23.06
CA SER A 191 21.52 -2.57 22.76
C SER A 191 21.16 -2.55 21.28
N ARG A 192 19.89 -2.25 20.96
CA ARG A 192 19.38 -2.03 19.60
C ARG A 192 18.69 -0.68 19.53
N ARG A 193 18.96 0.11 18.48
CA ARG A 193 18.26 1.37 18.18
C ARG A 193 17.40 1.23 16.92
N ASP A 194 16.34 2.03 16.83
CA ASP A 194 15.55 2.18 15.61
C ASP A 194 14.83 3.56 15.58
N GLN A 195 14.39 4.00 14.41
CA GLN A 195 13.68 5.28 14.18
C GLN A 195 13.03 5.30 12.78
N PRO A 196 11.97 6.09 12.53
CA PRO A 196 11.37 6.21 11.20
C PRO A 196 12.24 6.99 10.21
N GLY A 197 12.06 6.73 8.90
CA GLY A 197 12.58 7.54 7.81
C GLY A 197 11.65 8.68 7.39
N VAL A 198 10.33 8.43 7.37
CA VAL A 198 9.30 9.43 7.07
C VAL A 198 8.66 9.94 8.35
N ARG A 199 8.46 11.25 8.49
CA ARG A 199 8.03 11.87 9.76
C ARG A 199 6.58 11.58 10.16
N TYR A 200 5.63 11.78 9.26
CA TYR A 200 4.21 11.47 9.44
C TYR A 200 3.83 10.33 8.49
N ARG A 201 3.31 9.24 9.03
CA ARG A 201 3.08 7.98 8.32
C ARG A 201 1.70 7.47 8.70
N GLY A 202 0.84 7.27 7.71
CA GLY A 202 -0.56 7.05 7.99
C GLY A 202 -1.37 6.51 6.85
N PHE A 203 -2.67 6.38 7.13
CA PHE A 203 -3.67 6.09 6.13
C PHE A 203 -4.90 6.99 6.32
N PHE A 204 -5.72 7.06 5.28
CA PHE A 204 -7.00 7.75 5.25
C PHE A 204 -8.11 6.71 5.12
N ILE A 205 -9.04 6.72 6.07
CA ILE A 205 -10.29 5.96 5.96
C ILE A 205 -11.24 6.82 5.13
N ASN A 206 -11.49 6.42 3.90
CA ASN A 206 -12.35 7.14 2.95
C ASN A 206 -13.27 6.15 2.26
N ASP A 207 -14.16 6.66 1.41
CA ASP A 207 -14.99 5.84 0.53
C ASP A 207 -15.83 4.81 1.33
N GLU A 208 -16.06 5.11 2.62
CA GLU A 208 -16.31 4.18 3.72
C GLU A 208 -17.74 3.63 3.76
N ALA A 209 -18.56 4.03 2.79
CA ALA A 209 -19.93 3.61 2.64
C ALA A 209 -20.07 2.78 1.35
N PRO A 210 -20.68 1.58 1.42
CA PRO A 210 -21.42 1.05 2.57
C PRO A 210 -20.61 0.23 3.60
N ALA A 211 -19.39 -0.23 3.28
CA ALA A 211 -18.76 -1.32 4.01
C ALA A 211 -18.33 -0.98 5.44
N PHE A 212 -17.33 -0.10 5.63
CA PHE A 212 -16.83 0.31 6.94
C PHE A 212 -17.92 0.98 7.78
N SER A 213 -18.79 1.78 7.16
CA SER A 213 -19.94 2.40 7.80
C SER A 213 -20.92 1.37 8.37
N THR A 214 -21.24 0.32 7.61
CA THR A 214 -22.11 -0.76 8.10
C THR A 214 -21.43 -1.55 9.22
N TRP A 215 -20.15 -1.89 9.05
CA TRP A 215 -19.40 -2.64 10.04
C TRP A 215 -19.26 -1.89 11.36
N THR A 216 -18.87 -0.61 11.33
CA THR A 216 -18.75 0.21 12.55
C THR A 216 -20.09 0.41 13.22
N GLN A 217 -21.18 0.58 12.46
CA GLN A 217 -22.53 0.66 13.00
C GLN A 217 -22.91 -0.64 13.73
N LYS A 218 -22.75 -1.80 13.10
CA LYS A 218 -23.09 -3.11 13.69
C LYS A 218 -22.21 -3.46 14.89
N LYS A 219 -20.91 -3.15 14.83
CA LYS A 219 -19.93 -3.61 15.83
C LYS A 219 -19.78 -2.67 17.02
N PHE A 220 -19.91 -1.36 16.80
CA PHE A 220 -19.59 -0.34 17.79
C PHE A 220 -20.70 0.71 17.99
N GLY A 221 -21.77 0.67 17.19
CA GLY A 221 -22.80 1.70 17.17
C GLY A 221 -22.39 2.96 16.41
N GLY A 222 -21.39 2.87 15.52
CA GLY A 222 -20.88 3.97 14.69
C GLY A 222 -19.35 4.14 14.79
N ALA A 223 -18.80 5.07 14.02
CA ALA A 223 -17.38 5.43 14.01
C ALA A 223 -17.00 6.31 15.25
N ASN A 224 -17.18 5.75 16.45
CA ASN A 224 -16.90 6.42 17.72
C ASN A 224 -15.58 5.96 18.35
N SER A 225 -15.28 6.45 19.57
CA SER A 225 -14.00 6.20 20.23
C SER A 225 -13.71 4.72 20.50
N LYS A 226 -14.72 3.85 20.53
CA LYS A 226 -14.53 2.39 20.64
C LYS A 226 -13.99 1.78 19.34
N ALA A 227 -14.48 2.23 18.20
CA ALA A 227 -13.97 1.82 16.89
C ALA A 227 -12.56 2.38 16.69
N TYR A 228 -12.38 3.68 16.94
CA TYR A 228 -11.09 4.34 16.79
C TYR A 228 -10.01 3.83 17.74
N ALA A 229 -10.34 3.37 18.95
CA ALA A 229 -9.37 2.68 19.82
C ALA A 229 -8.68 1.50 19.12
N ARG A 230 -9.44 0.72 18.33
CA ARG A 230 -8.89 -0.41 17.57
C ARG A 230 -8.05 0.08 16.40
N ILE A 231 -8.52 1.09 15.68
CA ILE A 231 -7.83 1.67 14.51
C ILE A 231 -6.49 2.32 14.93
N PHE A 232 -6.47 3.06 16.04
CA PHE A 232 -5.25 3.65 16.58
C PHE A 232 -4.25 2.59 17.02
N GLU A 233 -4.71 1.51 17.67
CA GLU A 233 -3.85 0.38 18.01
C GLU A 233 -3.22 -0.26 16.75
N LEU A 234 -4.02 -0.48 15.70
CA LEU A 234 -3.53 -1.00 14.42
C LEU A 234 -2.47 -0.07 13.81
N LEU A 235 -2.78 1.23 13.70
CA LEU A 235 -1.87 2.24 13.15
C LEU A 235 -0.52 2.22 13.88
N LEU A 236 -0.53 2.24 15.21
CA LEU A 236 0.69 2.26 16.02
C LEU A 236 1.47 0.94 15.92
N ARG A 237 0.79 -0.22 15.81
CA ARG A 237 1.43 -1.53 15.60
C ARG A 237 2.09 -1.63 14.22
N LEU A 238 1.53 -0.95 13.21
CA LEU A 238 2.16 -0.77 11.90
C LEU A 238 3.26 0.32 11.90
N LYS A 239 3.61 0.88 13.07
CA LYS A 239 4.54 1.99 13.24
C LYS A 239 4.13 3.28 12.52
N GLY A 240 2.84 3.45 12.29
CA GLY A 240 2.23 4.71 11.87
C GLY A 240 1.97 5.65 13.05
N ASN A 241 1.76 6.92 12.73
CA ASN A 241 1.45 7.96 13.70
C ASN A 241 0.43 8.98 13.20
N TYR A 242 -0.02 8.91 11.94
CA TYR A 242 -0.90 9.90 11.32
C TYR A 242 -2.18 9.24 10.79
N LEU A 243 -3.33 9.90 10.96
CA LEU A 243 -4.62 9.39 10.49
C LEU A 243 -5.50 10.53 9.95
N TRP A 244 -6.08 10.31 8.78
CA TRP A 244 -7.29 11.01 8.35
C TRP A 244 -8.51 10.12 8.66
N PRO A 245 -9.47 10.59 9.46
CA PRO A 245 -10.63 9.80 9.86
C PRO A 245 -11.69 9.71 8.75
N ALA A 246 -12.63 8.78 8.90
CA ALA A 246 -13.84 8.71 8.07
C ALA A 246 -14.60 10.05 8.11
N MET A 247 -15.04 10.54 6.95
CA MET A 247 -15.55 11.90 6.77
C MET A 247 -16.71 12.04 5.79
N TRP A 248 -17.11 10.98 5.07
CA TRP A 248 -18.27 11.04 4.20
C TRP A 248 -19.52 11.32 5.01
N ALA A 249 -20.41 12.17 4.50
CA ALA A 249 -21.63 12.51 5.21
C ALA A 249 -22.42 11.24 5.62
N PRO A 250 -22.93 11.15 6.86
CA PRO A 250 -22.91 12.17 7.91
C PRO A 250 -21.80 11.91 8.94
N ARG A 251 -20.54 11.73 8.55
CA ARG A 251 -19.42 11.51 9.49
C ARG A 251 -18.67 12.80 9.78
N ALA A 252 -18.40 13.03 11.06
CA ALA A 252 -17.53 14.12 11.51
C ALA A 252 -16.83 13.69 12.79
N PHE A 253 -15.57 13.26 12.68
CA PHE A 253 -14.80 12.63 13.76
C PHE A 253 -14.94 13.30 15.14
N ASN A 254 -14.84 14.63 15.21
CA ASN A 254 -14.91 15.37 16.47
C ASN A 254 -16.32 15.51 17.03
N ASP A 255 -17.33 15.57 16.15
CA ASP A 255 -18.74 15.78 16.53
C ASP A 255 -19.47 14.46 16.78
N ASP A 256 -19.03 13.36 16.16
CA ASP A 256 -19.63 12.02 16.32
C ASP A 256 -19.34 11.42 17.72
N ASP A 257 -18.16 11.66 18.28
CA ASP A 257 -17.81 11.39 19.68
C ASP A 257 -16.65 12.31 20.10
N PRO A 258 -16.84 13.32 20.96
CA PRO A 258 -15.77 14.21 21.39
C PRO A 258 -14.55 13.52 22.01
N ARG A 259 -14.71 12.28 22.50
CA ARG A 259 -13.59 11.47 23.01
C ARG A 259 -12.67 10.94 21.92
N ASN A 260 -13.06 10.99 20.66
CA ASN A 260 -12.24 10.58 19.53
C ASN A 260 -10.89 11.33 19.51
N MET A 261 -10.93 12.66 19.56
CA MET A 261 -9.73 13.51 19.59
C MET A 261 -8.91 13.32 20.87
N VAL A 262 -9.58 13.21 22.02
CA VAL A 262 -8.93 12.97 23.32
C VAL A 262 -8.18 11.65 23.32
N LEU A 263 -8.81 10.59 22.80
CA LEU A 263 -8.22 9.27 22.72
C LEU A 263 -7.05 9.22 21.72
N ALA A 264 -7.18 9.89 20.57
CA ALA A 264 -6.11 9.98 19.59
C ALA A 264 -4.83 10.54 20.23
N ASP A 265 -4.92 11.71 20.89
CA ASP A 265 -3.76 12.29 21.57
C ASP A 265 -3.27 11.42 22.74
N ALA A 266 -4.18 10.83 23.52
CA ALA A 266 -3.83 9.96 24.64
C ALA A 266 -3.09 8.68 24.19
N MET A 267 -3.37 8.17 22.99
CA MET A 267 -2.63 7.05 22.39
C MET A 267 -1.39 7.51 21.60
N GLY A 268 -1.24 8.81 21.37
CA GLY A 268 -0.13 9.40 20.63
C GLY A 268 -0.33 9.47 19.12
N VAL A 269 -1.56 9.35 18.61
CA VAL A 269 -1.89 9.50 17.19
C VAL A 269 -2.04 10.98 16.85
N VAL A 270 -1.33 11.41 15.81
CA VAL A 270 -1.47 12.73 15.20
C VAL A 270 -2.68 12.70 14.28
N MET A 271 -3.64 13.60 14.50
CA MET A 271 -4.81 13.71 13.64
C MET A 271 -4.56 14.69 12.50
N GLY A 272 -5.14 14.39 11.34
CA GLY A 272 -5.28 15.31 10.23
C GLY A 272 -6.67 15.23 9.64
N THR A 273 -6.90 16.02 8.61
CA THR A 273 -8.12 16.06 7.81
C THR A 273 -7.73 16.09 6.35
N SER A 274 -8.63 15.63 5.47
CA SER A 274 -8.34 15.59 4.02
C SER A 274 -8.13 17.00 3.45
N HIS A 275 -7.69 17.08 2.20
CA HIS A 275 -7.24 18.32 1.55
C HIS A 275 -8.31 19.42 1.41
N HIS A 276 -9.59 19.09 1.56
CA HIS A 276 -10.71 20.05 1.49
C HIS A 276 -11.34 20.35 2.86
N GLU A 277 -10.73 19.89 3.95
CA GLU A 277 -11.24 19.99 5.33
C GLU A 277 -10.32 20.85 6.20
N PRO A 278 -10.26 22.18 5.98
CA PRO A 278 -9.25 23.03 6.60
C PRO A 278 -9.45 23.24 8.11
N LEU A 279 -8.34 23.48 8.81
CA LEU A 279 -8.30 23.88 10.21
C LEU A 279 -9.10 22.96 11.14
N THR A 280 -8.94 21.64 10.95
CA THR A 280 -9.48 20.55 11.80
C THR A 280 -11.00 20.35 11.72
N ARG A 281 -11.64 20.96 10.73
CA ARG A 281 -13.08 20.87 10.49
C ARG A 281 -13.37 19.80 9.45
N ALA A 282 -14.09 18.75 9.85
CA ALA A 282 -14.62 17.80 8.88
C ALA A 282 -15.69 18.47 8.01
N GLN A 283 -15.84 18.04 6.75
CA GLN A 283 -16.76 18.67 5.79
C GLN A 283 -18.20 18.71 6.33
N ASP A 284 -18.67 17.60 6.88
CA ASP A 284 -20.04 17.46 7.38
C ASP A 284 -20.34 18.38 8.58
N GLU A 285 -19.33 18.87 9.32
CA GLU A 285 -19.53 19.83 10.41
C GLU A 285 -20.14 21.16 9.91
N TRP A 286 -19.87 21.55 8.65
CA TRP A 286 -20.44 22.76 8.05
C TRP A 286 -21.96 22.65 7.84
N HIS A 287 -22.45 21.43 7.64
CA HIS A 287 -23.85 21.11 7.36
C HIS A 287 -24.65 20.77 8.62
N ARG A 288 -23.99 20.71 9.78
CA ARG A 288 -24.61 20.46 11.10
C ARG A 288 -24.90 21.76 11.84
N ASN A 289 -25.84 21.70 12.79
CA ASN A 289 -26.15 22.80 13.71
C ASN A 289 -26.46 24.14 13.02
N THR A 290 -27.06 24.11 11.82
CA THR A 290 -27.30 25.30 10.98
C THR A 290 -28.23 26.33 11.65
N ASP A 291 -29.00 25.89 12.63
CA ASP A 291 -29.82 26.71 13.51
C ASP A 291 -29.00 27.70 14.37
N LYS A 292 -27.69 27.47 14.56
CA LYS A 292 -26.79 28.32 15.36
C LYS A 292 -26.17 29.48 14.57
N GLY A 293 -26.41 29.58 13.26
CA GLY A 293 -26.04 30.73 12.41
C GLY A 293 -24.56 30.90 12.06
N VAL A 294 -23.65 30.04 12.56
CA VAL A 294 -22.22 30.03 12.15
C VAL A 294 -21.98 29.03 11.02
N THR A 295 -22.66 27.88 11.09
CA THR A 295 -22.65 26.81 10.09
C THR A 295 -23.89 26.92 9.20
N GLY A 296 -23.82 26.32 8.01
CA GLY A 296 -24.84 26.49 6.98
C GLY A 296 -24.64 27.74 6.13
N GLY A 297 -25.25 27.73 4.93
CA GLY A 297 -25.02 28.72 3.88
C GLY A 297 -23.95 28.28 2.88
N LYS A 298 -23.64 29.14 1.90
CA LYS A 298 -22.71 28.82 0.82
C LYS A 298 -21.29 28.59 1.35
N TRP A 299 -20.68 27.48 0.96
CA TRP A 299 -19.25 27.24 1.13
C TRP A 299 -18.46 28.03 0.08
N ASP A 300 -18.42 29.36 0.25
CA ASP A 300 -17.85 30.30 -0.70
C ASP A 300 -17.21 31.46 0.06
N TYR A 301 -15.88 31.60 -0.06
CA TYR A 301 -15.13 32.63 0.65
C TYR A 301 -15.38 34.04 0.11
N THR A 302 -15.90 34.20 -1.10
CA THR A 302 -16.20 35.52 -1.67
C THR A 302 -17.48 36.10 -1.09
N THR A 303 -18.47 35.24 -0.79
CA THR A 303 -19.81 35.66 -0.32
C THR A 303 -20.08 35.36 1.15
N ASN A 304 -19.33 34.44 1.79
CA ASN A 304 -19.59 33.96 3.15
C ASN A 304 -18.35 33.90 4.05
N ALA A 305 -17.36 34.77 3.77
CA ALA A 305 -16.04 34.75 4.40
C ALA A 305 -16.07 34.84 5.94
N GLU A 306 -17.00 35.63 6.52
CA GLU A 306 -17.08 35.84 7.97
C GLU A 306 -17.45 34.56 8.72
N ASN A 307 -18.46 33.84 8.23
CA ASN A 307 -18.91 32.59 8.84
C ASN A 307 -17.85 31.50 8.67
N LEU A 308 -17.20 31.41 7.51
CA LEU A 308 -16.08 30.48 7.30
C LEU A 308 -14.93 30.74 8.27
N ARG A 309 -14.54 32.01 8.49
CA ARG A 309 -13.51 32.35 9.49
C ARG A 309 -13.93 31.99 10.92
N LYS A 310 -15.18 32.26 11.31
CA LYS A 310 -15.72 31.89 12.63
C LYS A 310 -15.74 30.37 12.82
N PHE A 311 -16.18 29.64 11.79
CA PHE A 311 -16.20 28.19 11.75
C PHE A 311 -14.79 27.61 11.91
N TRP A 312 -13.83 28.03 11.09
CA TRP A 312 -12.45 27.56 11.20
C TRP A 312 -11.80 27.91 12.54
N ARG A 313 -12.03 29.12 13.06
CA ARG A 313 -11.56 29.52 14.40
C ARG A 313 -12.02 28.54 15.48
N GLY A 314 -13.30 28.15 15.48
CA GLY A 314 -13.81 27.16 16.43
C GLY A 314 -13.15 25.78 16.31
N GLY A 315 -12.66 25.39 15.13
CA GLY A 315 -11.90 24.15 14.95
C GLY A 315 -10.53 24.23 15.66
N VAL A 316 -9.80 25.32 15.45
CA VAL A 316 -8.51 25.57 16.12
C VAL A 316 -8.70 25.73 17.65
N GLU A 317 -9.78 26.36 18.09
CA GLU A 317 -10.11 26.48 19.53
C GLU A 317 -10.40 25.11 20.15
N ARG A 318 -11.15 24.24 19.44
CA ARG A 318 -11.37 22.85 19.85
C ARG A 318 -10.05 22.07 19.94
N MET A 319 -9.16 22.23 18.96
CA MET A 319 -7.81 21.64 19.00
C MET A 319 -7.02 22.12 20.22
N MET A 320 -7.16 23.39 20.63
CA MET A 320 -6.48 23.96 21.80
C MET A 320 -7.16 23.69 23.15
N SER A 321 -8.27 22.95 23.17
CA SER A 321 -9.09 22.73 24.39
C SER A 321 -8.53 21.71 25.38
N LYS A 322 -7.33 21.18 25.16
CA LYS A 322 -6.70 20.14 26.02
C LYS A 322 -6.47 20.60 27.46
N GLY A 323 -6.23 21.89 27.66
CA GLY A 323 -5.80 22.47 28.94
C GLY A 323 -4.33 22.17 29.22
N ASP A 324 -3.57 23.15 29.71
CA ASP A 324 -2.08 23.22 29.80
C ASP A 324 -1.38 24.15 28.79
N GLY A 325 -2.15 24.84 27.93
CA GLY A 325 -1.60 25.72 26.89
C GLY A 325 -1.05 24.98 25.67
N LYS A 326 -1.26 23.66 25.56
CA LYS A 326 -0.97 22.85 24.38
C LYS A 326 -2.27 22.40 23.71
N GLY A 327 -2.21 22.16 22.41
CA GLY A 327 -3.30 21.53 21.67
C GLY A 327 -3.21 20.01 21.67
N TYR A 328 -4.31 19.36 21.28
CA TYR A 328 -4.29 17.98 20.78
C TYR A 328 -3.40 17.91 19.54
N GLU A 329 -2.53 16.91 19.46
CA GLU A 329 -1.53 16.83 18.39
C GLU A 329 -2.18 16.65 17.02
N THR A 330 -2.09 17.69 16.20
CA THR A 330 -2.80 17.79 14.93
C THR A 330 -1.88 18.40 13.87
N LEU A 331 -1.91 17.86 12.66
CA LEU A 331 -1.33 18.48 11.48
C LEU A 331 -2.44 19.19 10.72
N MET A 332 -2.44 20.53 10.76
CA MET A 332 -3.56 21.34 10.24
C MET A 332 -3.50 21.46 8.72
N THR A 333 -4.59 21.06 8.06
CA THR A 333 -4.80 21.36 6.64
C THR A 333 -5.11 22.85 6.46
N VAL A 334 -4.42 23.50 5.53
CA VAL A 334 -4.69 24.87 5.07
C VAL A 334 -5.05 24.88 3.58
N GLY A 335 -5.62 25.99 3.12
CA GLY A 335 -6.24 26.10 1.80
C GLY A 335 -7.76 25.88 1.88
N MET A 336 -8.41 25.88 0.72
CA MET A 336 -9.86 25.65 0.60
C MET A 336 -10.14 25.13 -0.81
N ARG A 337 -11.05 24.16 -0.92
CA ARG A 337 -11.68 23.75 -2.19
C ARG A 337 -13.18 24.02 -2.09
N GLY A 338 -13.92 23.80 -3.18
CA GLY A 338 -15.39 23.87 -3.21
C GLY A 338 -16.05 22.88 -2.25
N ASP A 339 -17.37 23.02 -2.07
CA ASP A 339 -18.16 22.14 -1.19
C ASP A 339 -18.06 20.69 -1.70
N GLY A 340 -17.89 19.72 -0.81
CA GLY A 340 -17.93 18.30 -1.19
C GLY A 340 -16.85 17.83 -2.18
N ASP A 341 -15.62 18.37 -2.10
CA ASP A 341 -14.48 18.06 -2.98
C ASP A 341 -14.53 18.68 -4.39
N GLU A 342 -15.42 19.66 -4.61
CA GLU A 342 -15.53 20.39 -5.88
C GLU A 342 -14.41 21.44 -6.07
N ALA A 343 -14.20 21.89 -7.32
CA ALA A 343 -13.25 22.95 -7.63
C ALA A 343 -13.80 24.34 -7.24
N MET A 344 -12.91 25.30 -6.98
CA MET A 344 -13.31 26.73 -6.90
C MET A 344 -13.46 27.32 -8.32
N SER A 345 -14.23 28.41 -8.47
CA SER A 345 -14.41 29.08 -9.78
C SER A 345 -13.10 29.57 -10.40
N GLU A 346 -12.84 29.22 -11.67
CA GLU A 346 -11.53 29.25 -12.35
C GLU A 346 -10.87 30.64 -12.56
N GLY A 347 -11.61 31.75 -12.47
CA GLY A 347 -11.11 33.07 -12.91
C GLY A 347 -10.31 33.91 -11.90
N THR A 348 -10.38 33.60 -10.59
CA THR A 348 -9.78 34.41 -9.50
C THR A 348 -9.14 33.56 -8.39
N ALA A 349 -8.88 32.28 -8.65
CA ALA A 349 -8.57 31.28 -7.62
C ALA A 349 -7.24 31.53 -6.89
N VAL A 350 -6.17 31.95 -7.58
CA VAL A 350 -4.85 32.13 -6.95
C VAL A 350 -4.84 33.26 -5.91
N PRO A 351 -5.21 34.53 -6.23
CA PRO A 351 -5.25 35.59 -5.21
C PRO A 351 -6.24 35.30 -4.08
N LEU A 352 -7.35 34.60 -4.38
CA LEU A 352 -8.32 34.21 -3.37
C LEU A 352 -7.76 33.16 -2.41
N LEU A 353 -7.07 32.13 -2.91
CA LEU A 353 -6.43 31.09 -2.09
C LEU A 353 -5.31 31.68 -1.21
N GLU A 354 -4.49 32.57 -1.76
CA GLU A 354 -3.45 33.25 -0.99
C GLU A 354 -4.07 34.07 0.16
N LYS A 355 -5.17 34.78 -0.09
CA LYS A 355 -5.94 35.48 0.95
C LYS A 355 -6.52 34.52 1.99
N ILE A 356 -7.14 33.42 1.55
CA ILE A 356 -7.71 32.40 2.46
C ILE A 356 -6.63 31.84 3.39
N VAL A 357 -5.47 31.46 2.85
CA VAL A 357 -4.36 30.92 3.65
C VAL A 357 -3.80 31.98 4.60
N ALA A 358 -3.71 33.24 4.18
CA ALA A 358 -3.30 34.33 5.07
C ALA A 358 -4.27 34.49 6.26
N ASP A 359 -5.58 34.47 6.00
CA ASP A 359 -6.61 34.56 7.04
C ASP A 359 -6.62 33.33 7.96
N GLN A 360 -6.45 32.13 7.42
CA GLN A 360 -6.30 30.89 8.20
C GLN A 360 -5.06 30.94 9.11
N ARG A 361 -3.93 31.44 8.60
CA ARG A 361 -2.70 31.59 9.40
C ARG A 361 -2.86 32.64 10.50
N LYS A 362 -3.62 33.70 10.25
CA LYS A 362 -4.00 34.65 11.31
C LYS A 362 -4.83 33.98 12.40
N ILE A 363 -5.82 33.17 12.04
CA ILE A 363 -6.62 32.39 12.99
C ILE A 363 -5.72 31.48 13.83
N ILE A 364 -4.80 30.73 13.19
CA ILE A 364 -3.84 29.86 13.89
C ILE A 364 -3.03 30.69 14.89
N ALA A 365 -2.50 31.83 14.48
CA ALA A 365 -1.68 32.67 15.35
C ALA A 365 -2.46 33.22 16.54
N ASP A 366 -3.65 33.74 16.29
CA ASP A 366 -4.53 34.32 17.31
C ASP A 366 -4.95 33.28 18.36
N VAL A 367 -5.36 32.08 17.92
CA VAL A 367 -5.88 31.05 18.82
C VAL A 367 -4.77 30.32 19.57
N THR A 368 -3.65 30.01 18.90
CA THR A 368 -2.55 29.27 19.53
C THR A 368 -1.62 30.16 20.34
N GLY A 369 -1.69 31.49 20.18
CA GLY A 369 -0.79 32.46 20.81
C GLY A 369 0.66 32.35 20.33
N ARG A 370 0.90 31.68 19.20
CA ARG A 370 2.24 31.45 18.62
C ARG A 370 2.25 31.80 17.13
N PRO A 371 3.39 32.16 16.54
CA PRO A 371 3.48 32.34 15.10
C PRO A 371 2.98 31.10 14.35
N ALA A 372 2.16 31.29 13.31
CA ALA A 372 1.58 30.17 12.56
C ALA A 372 2.64 29.18 12.08
N GLY A 373 3.80 29.65 11.62
CA GLY A 373 4.90 28.78 11.16
C GLY A 373 5.59 27.94 12.25
N GLN A 374 5.21 28.07 13.52
CA GLN A 374 5.61 27.15 14.59
C GLN A 374 4.57 26.03 14.81
N GLN A 375 3.44 26.06 14.11
CA GLN A 375 2.40 25.04 14.14
C GLN A 375 2.46 24.20 12.86
N PRO A 376 2.45 22.85 12.96
CA PRO A 376 2.48 21.99 11.80
C PRO A 376 1.28 22.25 10.87
N GLN A 377 1.58 22.53 9.61
CA GLN A 377 0.59 22.75 8.56
C GLN A 377 0.93 21.93 7.33
N LEU A 378 -0.09 21.51 6.60
CA LEU A 378 0.03 20.97 5.26
C LEU A 378 -0.91 21.71 4.31
N TRP A 379 -0.49 21.82 3.05
CA TRP A 379 -1.36 22.19 1.95
C TRP A 379 -1.22 21.12 0.87
N ALA A 380 -2.32 20.43 0.59
CA ALA A 380 -2.38 19.43 -0.45
C ALA A 380 -2.59 20.07 -1.81
N LEU A 381 -1.70 19.76 -2.74
CA LEU A 381 -1.77 20.18 -4.13
C LEU A 381 -2.55 19.12 -4.90
N TYR A 382 -3.86 19.10 -4.70
CA TYR A 382 -4.76 18.08 -5.23
C TYR A 382 -5.61 18.63 -6.37
N LYS A 383 -5.71 17.87 -7.47
CA LYS A 383 -6.44 18.25 -8.70
C LYS A 383 -6.07 19.67 -9.17
N GLU A 384 -7.01 20.61 -9.24
CA GLU A 384 -6.81 21.97 -9.77
C GLU A 384 -5.85 22.83 -8.92
N VAL A 385 -5.69 22.52 -7.63
CA VAL A 385 -4.76 23.26 -6.76
C VAL A 385 -3.30 23.03 -7.18
N GLN A 386 -3.01 21.87 -7.78
CA GLN A 386 -1.71 21.63 -8.38
C GLN A 386 -1.47 22.56 -9.57
N ASP A 387 -2.48 22.77 -10.42
CA ASP A 387 -2.36 23.66 -11.58
C ASP A 387 -2.10 25.10 -11.11
N TYR A 388 -2.76 25.55 -10.03
CA TYR A 388 -2.49 26.87 -9.43
C TYR A 388 -1.06 27.02 -8.94
N TYR A 389 -0.50 25.97 -8.32
CA TYR A 389 0.90 25.94 -7.90
C TYR A 389 1.86 26.03 -9.10
N ASP A 390 1.61 25.25 -10.16
CA ASP A 390 2.44 25.27 -11.37
C ASP A 390 2.35 26.64 -12.11
N HIS A 391 1.28 27.41 -11.91
CA HIS A 391 1.11 28.79 -12.42
C HIS A 391 1.62 29.89 -11.46
N GLY A 392 2.32 29.53 -10.37
CA GLY A 392 3.04 30.49 -9.53
C GLY A 392 2.36 30.90 -8.22
N MET A 393 1.34 30.17 -7.77
CA MET A 393 0.73 30.37 -6.44
C MET A 393 1.81 30.32 -5.34
N GLN A 394 1.85 31.35 -4.49
CA GLN A 394 2.83 31.43 -3.42
C GLN A 394 2.42 30.59 -2.21
N VAL A 395 3.33 29.74 -1.74
CA VAL A 395 3.11 28.89 -0.55
C VAL A 395 4.15 29.20 0.52
N PRO A 396 3.74 29.55 1.75
CA PRO A 396 4.68 29.81 2.85
C PRO A 396 5.67 28.66 3.07
N ASP A 397 6.95 28.97 3.24
CA ASP A 397 8.06 28.01 3.26
C ASP A 397 7.93 26.94 4.38
N ASP A 398 7.30 27.28 5.49
CA ASP A 398 7.04 26.37 6.63
C ASP A 398 5.86 25.40 6.43
N VAL A 399 5.02 25.61 5.42
CA VAL A 399 3.89 24.72 5.11
C VAL A 399 4.40 23.52 4.31
N THR A 400 4.04 22.31 4.75
CA THR A 400 4.36 21.08 4.01
C THR A 400 3.54 21.02 2.73
N LEU A 401 4.19 20.84 1.59
CA LEU A 401 3.49 20.58 0.32
C LEU A 401 3.20 19.09 0.21
N LEU A 402 1.93 18.71 0.19
CA LEU A 402 1.49 17.33 0.02
C LEU A 402 1.09 17.10 -1.44
N PHE A 403 1.95 16.41 -2.19
CA PHE A 403 1.64 16.03 -3.58
C PHE A 403 0.73 14.81 -3.59
N ALA A 404 -0.17 14.74 -4.55
CA ALA A 404 -1.01 13.57 -4.75
C ALA A 404 -0.55 12.72 -5.94
N ASP A 405 -0.91 11.45 -5.91
CA ASP A 405 -1.05 10.69 -7.14
C ASP A 405 -2.28 11.13 -7.95
N ASP A 406 -2.49 10.49 -9.07
CA ASP A 406 -3.64 10.68 -9.96
C ASP A 406 -4.88 9.88 -9.54
N ASN A 407 -4.90 9.41 -8.29
CA ASN A 407 -5.88 8.50 -7.72
C ASN A 407 -5.84 7.08 -8.28
N TRP A 408 -4.79 6.70 -9.03
CA TRP A 408 -4.60 5.34 -9.57
C TRP A 408 -3.20 4.79 -9.28
N GLY A 409 -2.45 5.47 -8.40
CA GLY A 409 -1.12 5.07 -7.97
C GLY A 409 0.02 5.65 -8.81
N GLN A 410 -0.19 6.70 -9.60
CA GLN A 410 0.87 7.42 -10.31
C GLN A 410 1.06 8.84 -9.74
N ILE A 411 2.20 9.09 -9.07
CA ILE A 411 2.51 10.39 -8.48
C ILE A 411 2.58 11.46 -9.57
N ARG A 412 1.74 12.49 -9.44
CA ARG A 412 1.59 13.54 -10.46
C ARG A 412 2.74 14.53 -10.47
N ARG A 413 3.28 14.83 -9.30
CA ARG A 413 4.25 15.90 -9.08
C ARG A 413 5.18 15.57 -7.94
N LEU A 414 6.45 15.90 -8.09
CA LEU A 414 7.45 15.89 -7.02
C LEU A 414 8.32 17.14 -7.12
N PRO A 415 9.10 17.48 -6.07
CA PRO A 415 10.05 18.57 -6.16
C PRO A 415 11.01 18.33 -7.32
N GLY A 416 11.32 19.36 -8.11
CA GLY A 416 12.28 19.31 -9.22
C GLY A 416 13.63 18.68 -8.82
N VAL A 417 14.36 18.08 -9.77
CA VAL A 417 15.69 17.52 -9.49
C VAL A 417 16.60 18.63 -8.98
N GLY A 418 17.13 18.48 -7.76
CA GLY A 418 17.98 19.50 -7.13
C GLY A 418 17.24 20.75 -6.66
N ALA A 419 15.90 20.73 -6.59
CA ALA A 419 15.14 21.83 -6.01
C ALA A 419 15.61 22.15 -4.58
N PRO A 420 15.69 23.44 -4.20
CA PRO A 420 16.12 23.81 -2.86
C PRO A 420 15.15 23.25 -1.80
N PRO A 421 15.65 22.79 -0.65
CA PRO A 421 14.79 22.27 0.40
C PRO A 421 13.90 23.38 0.97
N ARG A 422 12.65 23.05 1.25
CA ARG A 422 11.69 23.90 1.98
C ARG A 422 11.69 23.55 3.46
N LYS A 423 11.40 24.51 4.34
CA LYS A 423 11.29 24.26 5.80
C LYS A 423 10.19 23.26 6.15
N GLY A 424 9.02 23.36 5.51
CA GLY A 424 7.93 22.40 5.67
C GLY A 424 8.21 21.04 5.02
N GLY A 425 9.14 20.98 4.06
CA GLY A 425 9.41 19.81 3.24
C GLY A 425 8.21 19.42 2.38
N TYR A 426 8.16 18.14 1.99
CA TYR A 426 7.20 17.60 1.05
C TYR A 426 6.64 16.25 1.52
N GLY A 427 5.45 15.91 1.05
CA GLY A 427 4.81 14.62 1.30
C GLY A 427 4.09 14.07 0.06
N VAL A 428 3.55 12.87 0.22
CA VAL A 428 2.72 12.16 -0.78
C VAL A 428 1.41 11.70 -0.15
N TYR A 429 0.31 12.00 -0.82
CA TYR A 429 -0.99 11.35 -0.68
C TYR A 429 -1.18 10.33 -1.82
N TYR A 430 -1.36 9.06 -1.49
CA TYR A 430 -1.42 7.93 -2.43
C TYR A 430 -2.77 7.19 -2.33
N HIS A 431 -3.16 6.41 -3.33
CA HIS A 431 -4.45 5.69 -3.32
C HIS A 431 -4.31 4.17 -3.49
N PHE A 432 -4.91 3.42 -2.56
CA PHE A 432 -5.25 2.00 -2.72
C PHE A 432 -6.74 1.75 -2.97
N ASP A 433 -7.56 2.79 -2.76
CA ASP A 433 -9.00 2.84 -3.00
C ASP A 433 -9.35 4.21 -3.62
N TYR A 434 -10.39 4.29 -4.45
CA TYR A 434 -10.83 5.56 -5.01
C TYR A 434 -12.28 5.56 -5.50
N VAL A 435 -12.97 6.68 -5.25
CA VAL A 435 -14.25 7.07 -5.87
C VAL A 435 -14.03 8.19 -6.89
N GLY A 436 -14.22 7.87 -8.17
CA GLY A 436 -14.18 8.82 -9.26
C GLY A 436 -13.88 8.20 -10.62
N ALA A 437 -13.58 9.06 -11.59
CA ALA A 437 -13.29 8.65 -12.96
C ALA A 437 -11.91 7.95 -13.11
N PRO A 438 -11.74 7.07 -14.11
CA PRO A 438 -12.76 6.61 -15.07
C PRO A 438 -13.76 5.61 -14.48
N ARG A 439 -13.45 4.99 -13.34
CA ARG A 439 -14.36 4.14 -12.57
C ARG A 439 -13.86 3.98 -11.15
N ASN A 440 -14.78 3.92 -10.18
CA ASN A 440 -14.41 3.59 -8.81
C ASN A 440 -13.70 2.22 -8.75
N TYR A 441 -12.77 2.07 -7.81
CA TYR A 441 -12.27 0.76 -7.39
C TYR A 441 -12.25 0.70 -5.87
N LYS A 442 -13.15 -0.10 -5.30
CA LYS A 442 -13.50 -0.03 -3.86
C LYS A 442 -13.70 -1.38 -3.18
N TRP A 443 -13.78 -2.46 -3.95
CA TRP A 443 -14.27 -3.73 -3.41
C TRP A 443 -13.18 -4.60 -2.79
N LEU A 444 -12.06 -4.77 -3.50
CA LEU A 444 -10.94 -5.62 -3.11
C LEU A 444 -9.61 -4.91 -3.36
N ASP A 445 -8.58 -5.36 -2.66
CA ASP A 445 -7.18 -5.02 -2.92
C ASP A 445 -6.82 -5.30 -4.38
N THR A 446 -6.37 -4.26 -5.05
CA THR A 446 -5.92 -4.28 -6.46
C THR A 446 -4.52 -3.69 -6.60
N VAL A 447 -3.75 -3.73 -5.53
CA VAL A 447 -2.46 -3.07 -5.40
C VAL A 447 -1.33 -4.06 -5.68
N GLN A 448 -0.46 -3.66 -6.60
CA GLN A 448 0.81 -4.33 -6.84
C GLN A 448 1.92 -3.63 -6.04
N ILE A 449 2.53 -4.31 -5.08
CA ILE A 449 3.51 -3.69 -4.17
C ILE A 449 4.76 -3.18 -4.90
N GLU A 450 5.10 -3.77 -6.03
CA GLU A 450 6.18 -3.34 -6.92
C GLU A 450 5.91 -1.92 -7.44
N LYS A 451 4.64 -1.61 -7.76
CA LYS A 451 4.23 -0.27 -8.22
C LYS A 451 4.31 0.73 -7.08
N THR A 452 3.80 0.37 -5.91
CA THR A 452 3.92 1.19 -4.70
C THR A 452 5.38 1.43 -4.34
N TRP A 453 6.23 0.40 -4.41
CA TRP A 453 7.66 0.52 -4.16
C TRP A 453 8.31 1.52 -5.10
N GLN A 454 8.07 1.35 -6.40
CA GLN A 454 8.66 2.19 -7.44
C GLN A 454 8.29 3.66 -7.26
N GLN A 455 7.01 3.96 -7.03
CA GLN A 455 6.52 5.33 -6.84
C GLN A 455 7.00 5.95 -5.53
N MET A 456 6.99 5.18 -4.43
CA MET A 456 7.39 5.71 -3.12
C MET A 456 8.91 5.82 -2.96
N ASP A 457 9.71 4.97 -3.61
CA ASP A 457 11.16 5.18 -3.71
C ASP A 457 11.45 6.46 -4.52
N LEU A 458 10.78 6.69 -5.66
CA LEU A 458 10.91 7.94 -6.41
C LEU A 458 10.60 9.16 -5.52
N ALA A 459 9.50 9.12 -4.75
CA ALA A 459 9.15 10.17 -3.80
C ALA A 459 10.26 10.41 -2.75
N TRP A 460 10.83 9.34 -2.20
CA TRP A 460 11.93 9.41 -1.24
C TRP A 460 13.21 10.03 -1.84
N GLN A 461 13.59 9.62 -3.05
CA GLN A 461 14.74 10.14 -3.78
C GLN A 461 14.56 11.63 -4.14
N ARG A 462 13.33 12.06 -4.39
CA ARG A 462 12.97 13.47 -4.69
C ARG A 462 12.65 14.31 -3.45
N GLY A 463 12.90 13.79 -2.24
CA GLY A 463 12.85 14.57 -1.00
C GLY A 463 11.47 14.69 -0.35
N ALA A 464 10.45 13.96 -0.82
CA ALA A 464 9.15 13.88 -0.14
C ALA A 464 9.22 12.94 1.07
N ARG A 465 9.69 13.47 2.20
CA ARG A 465 10.03 12.72 3.43
C ARG A 465 9.23 13.14 4.66
N THR A 466 8.39 14.17 4.54
CA THR A 466 7.64 14.71 5.68
C THR A 466 6.38 13.92 5.96
N ILE A 467 5.53 13.66 4.95
CA ILE A 467 4.23 13.00 5.12
C ILE A 467 4.06 11.92 4.05
N TRP A 468 3.85 10.67 4.43
CA TRP A 468 3.30 9.64 3.54
C TRP A 468 1.96 9.17 4.11
N ILE A 469 0.88 9.41 3.37
CA ILE A 469 -0.47 8.97 3.72
C ILE A 469 -1.12 8.29 2.52
N VAL A 470 -1.85 7.20 2.74
CA VAL A 470 -2.51 6.44 1.68
C VAL A 470 -4.00 6.26 1.96
N ASN A 471 -4.86 6.50 0.97
CA ASN A 471 -6.28 6.13 1.02
C ASN A 471 -6.39 4.60 0.99
N VAL A 472 -7.00 4.02 2.02
CA VAL A 472 -7.20 2.57 2.17
C VAL A 472 -8.67 2.15 2.14
N GLY A 473 -9.55 3.05 1.71
CA GLY A 473 -10.99 2.82 1.71
C GLY A 473 -11.46 2.42 3.11
N ASP A 474 -12.03 1.21 3.18
CA ASP A 474 -12.57 0.58 4.38
C ASP A 474 -11.52 -0.07 5.32
N ILE A 475 -10.21 0.13 5.07
CA ILE A 475 -9.05 -0.59 5.67
C ILE A 475 -8.96 -2.04 5.22
N LYS A 476 -10.07 -2.79 5.25
CA LYS A 476 -10.13 -4.17 4.76
C LYS A 476 -10.69 -4.14 3.33
N PRO A 477 -10.11 -4.87 2.37
CA PRO A 477 -9.08 -5.91 2.53
C PRO A 477 -7.64 -5.48 2.10
N GLU A 478 -7.22 -4.26 2.47
CA GLU A 478 -5.93 -3.66 2.12
C GLU A 478 -4.79 -4.03 3.10
N GLU A 479 -4.92 -5.09 3.89
CA GLU A 479 -3.97 -5.39 4.98
C GLU A 479 -2.55 -5.63 4.48
N PHE A 480 -2.41 -6.32 3.34
CA PHE A 480 -1.12 -6.63 2.73
C PHE A 480 -0.42 -5.38 2.17
N PRO A 481 -1.01 -4.62 1.23
CA PRO A 481 -0.37 -3.42 0.70
C PRO A 481 -0.19 -2.31 1.75
N LEU A 482 -1.11 -2.17 2.72
CA LEU A 482 -0.92 -1.23 3.84
C LEU A 482 0.28 -1.64 4.70
N SER A 483 0.46 -2.94 4.98
CA SER A 483 1.66 -3.40 5.70
C SER A 483 2.95 -3.04 4.95
N PHE A 484 2.95 -3.18 3.62
CA PHE A 484 4.08 -2.81 2.77
C PHE A 484 4.37 -1.32 2.83
N PHE A 485 3.35 -0.47 2.61
CA PHE A 485 3.46 0.98 2.63
C PHE A 485 4.04 1.49 3.96
N MET A 486 3.53 0.98 5.08
CA MET A 486 3.99 1.39 6.41
C MET A 486 5.41 0.91 6.72
N ALA A 487 5.78 -0.31 6.31
CA ALA A 487 7.14 -0.81 6.43
C ALA A 487 8.13 0.01 5.58
N HIS A 488 7.72 0.37 4.37
CA HIS A 488 8.49 1.21 3.46
C HIS A 488 8.70 2.61 4.08
N ALA A 489 7.63 3.26 4.58
CA ALA A 489 7.71 4.57 5.24
C ALA A 489 8.59 4.57 6.51
N TRP A 490 8.61 3.47 7.26
CA TRP A 490 9.47 3.32 8.44
C TRP A 490 10.95 3.25 8.06
N LYS A 491 11.31 2.53 6.98
CA LYS A 491 12.69 2.40 6.50
C LYS A 491 12.82 2.46 4.97
N PRO A 492 12.70 3.65 4.36
CA PRO A 492 12.77 3.80 2.91
C PRO A 492 14.06 3.24 2.33
N GLU A 493 15.20 3.61 2.91
CA GLU A 493 16.52 3.16 2.45
C GLU A 493 16.80 1.65 2.63
N LYS A 494 16.08 0.96 3.51
CA LYS A 494 16.22 -0.50 3.70
C LYS A 494 15.18 -1.31 2.94
N MET A 495 14.16 -0.65 2.40
CA MET A 495 13.23 -1.27 1.47
C MET A 495 13.84 -1.20 0.07
N ASP A 496 14.99 -1.84 -0.12
CA ASP A 496 15.59 -1.99 -1.45
C ASP A 496 14.82 -3.01 -2.31
N LEU A 497 15.26 -3.22 -3.56
CA LEU A 497 14.62 -4.18 -4.46
C LEU A 497 14.58 -5.59 -3.86
N ALA A 498 15.66 -6.03 -3.18
CA ALA A 498 15.70 -7.33 -2.54
C ALA A 498 14.72 -7.41 -1.35
N ALA A 499 14.43 -6.29 -0.69
CA ALA A 499 13.46 -6.18 0.40
C ALA A 499 12.03 -6.24 -0.08
N MET A 500 11.75 -5.55 -1.17
CA MET A 500 10.45 -5.60 -1.82
C MET A 500 10.15 -7.02 -2.33
N ASN A 501 11.11 -7.67 -3.02
CA ASN A 501 10.92 -9.05 -3.52
C ASN A 501 10.69 -10.10 -2.43
N ARG A 502 11.29 -9.95 -1.24
CA ARG A 502 11.07 -10.88 -0.12
C ARG A 502 9.82 -10.56 0.71
N PHE A 503 9.19 -9.41 0.49
CA PHE A 503 8.16 -8.90 1.39
C PHE A 503 6.92 -9.81 1.45
N THR A 504 6.50 -10.39 0.33
CA THR A 504 5.36 -11.31 0.25
C THR A 504 5.57 -12.53 1.15
N GLU A 505 6.76 -13.15 1.09
CA GLU A 505 7.13 -14.28 1.94
C GLU A 505 7.31 -13.86 3.40
N ASP A 506 7.97 -12.74 3.67
CA ASP A 506 8.20 -12.25 5.04
C ASP A 506 6.88 -11.92 5.75
N TRP A 507 5.95 -11.28 5.04
CA TRP A 507 4.60 -11.00 5.55
C TRP A 507 3.80 -12.28 5.76
N ALA A 508 3.85 -13.22 4.82
CA ALA A 508 3.19 -14.52 4.98
C ALA A 508 3.77 -15.31 6.16
N ARG A 509 5.09 -15.27 6.37
CA ARG A 509 5.78 -15.88 7.51
C ARG A 509 5.33 -15.27 8.83
N ALA A 510 5.20 -13.94 8.89
CA ALA A 510 4.75 -13.24 10.10
C ALA A 510 3.32 -13.61 10.50
N ASN A 511 2.44 -13.90 9.54
CA ASN A 511 1.01 -14.17 9.80
C ASN A 511 0.64 -15.66 9.84
N PHE A 512 1.35 -16.52 9.09
CA PHE A 512 1.01 -17.94 8.94
C PHE A 512 2.14 -18.89 9.36
N GLY A 513 3.31 -18.37 9.72
CA GLY A 513 4.48 -19.14 10.08
C GLY A 513 5.29 -19.65 8.88
N ALA A 514 6.48 -20.17 9.17
CA ALA A 514 7.48 -20.54 8.16
C ALA A 514 7.02 -21.63 7.17
N ALA A 515 6.18 -22.56 7.61
CA ALA A 515 5.85 -23.76 6.84
C ALA A 515 5.08 -23.47 5.54
N ASN A 516 4.22 -22.44 5.54
CA ASN A 516 3.41 -22.05 4.38
C ASN A 516 3.83 -20.70 3.79
N ALA A 517 4.84 -20.04 4.37
CA ALA A 517 5.23 -18.67 4.03
C ALA A 517 5.52 -18.48 2.54
N ARG A 518 6.38 -19.34 1.96
CA ARG A 518 6.78 -19.23 0.55
C ARG A 518 5.58 -19.40 -0.39
N GLU A 519 4.75 -20.42 -0.17
CA GLU A 519 3.60 -20.69 -1.06
C GLU A 519 2.54 -19.60 -0.96
N ILE A 520 2.22 -19.14 0.26
CA ILE A 520 1.30 -18.01 0.45
C ILE A 520 1.88 -16.73 -0.16
N GLY A 521 3.18 -16.47 0.03
CA GLY A 521 3.87 -15.33 -0.58
C GLY A 521 3.75 -15.34 -2.11
N THR A 522 4.01 -16.48 -2.75
CA THR A 522 3.84 -16.62 -4.20
C THR A 522 2.37 -16.45 -4.65
N ILE A 523 1.40 -16.88 -3.85
CA ILE A 523 -0.02 -16.65 -4.16
C ILE A 523 -0.35 -15.15 -4.10
N LEU A 524 0.15 -14.42 -3.09
CA LEU A 524 -0.08 -12.98 -2.93
C LEU A 524 0.61 -12.16 -4.03
N GLU A 525 1.85 -12.52 -4.37
CA GLU A 525 2.60 -11.91 -5.48
C GLU A 525 1.85 -12.09 -6.80
N ARG A 526 1.42 -13.33 -7.09
CA ARG A 526 0.67 -13.63 -8.31
C ARG A 526 -0.72 -12.98 -8.31
N TYR A 527 -1.38 -12.91 -7.16
CA TYR A 527 -2.64 -12.17 -7.01
C TYR A 527 -2.45 -10.70 -7.38
N GLY A 528 -1.44 -10.02 -6.83
CA GLY A 528 -1.16 -8.61 -7.10
C GLY A 528 -0.90 -8.34 -8.58
N GLN A 529 -0.12 -9.21 -9.25
CA GLN A 529 0.09 -9.13 -10.71
C GLN A 529 -1.21 -9.22 -11.49
N LEU A 530 -2.05 -10.23 -11.20
CA LEU A 530 -3.29 -10.45 -11.95
C LEU A 530 -4.31 -9.34 -11.67
N ALA A 531 -4.44 -8.90 -10.41
CA ALA A 531 -5.36 -7.83 -10.01
C ALA A 531 -4.96 -6.46 -10.57
N ALA A 532 -3.66 -6.20 -10.75
CA ALA A 532 -3.16 -4.94 -11.31
C ALA A 532 -3.44 -4.80 -12.82
N ARG A 533 -3.74 -5.88 -13.55
CA ARG A 533 -4.04 -5.80 -14.99
C ARG A 533 -5.34 -5.06 -15.28
N ARG A 534 -6.33 -5.22 -14.41
CA ARG A 534 -7.64 -4.55 -14.50
C ARG A 534 -8.37 -4.67 -13.17
N LYS A 535 -8.80 -3.52 -12.65
CA LYS A 535 -9.65 -3.43 -11.45
C LYS A 535 -10.96 -4.21 -11.65
N PRO A 536 -11.53 -4.87 -10.63
CA PRO A 536 -12.71 -5.72 -10.79
C PRO A 536 -13.93 -4.96 -11.35
N GLU A 537 -14.14 -3.73 -10.92
CA GLU A 537 -15.25 -2.87 -11.37
C GLU A 537 -15.13 -2.50 -12.85
N LEU A 538 -13.91 -2.49 -13.41
CA LEU A 538 -13.65 -2.26 -14.83
C LEU A 538 -13.89 -3.49 -15.71
N LEU A 539 -14.10 -4.67 -15.12
CA LEU A 539 -14.32 -5.90 -15.88
C LEU A 539 -15.80 -6.04 -16.28
N ASP A 540 -16.02 -6.37 -17.54
CA ASP A 540 -17.31 -6.75 -18.11
C ASP A 540 -17.11 -7.76 -19.26
N ALA A 541 -18.19 -8.08 -19.98
CA ALA A 541 -18.17 -9.03 -21.09
C ALA A 541 -17.44 -8.54 -22.35
N GLU A 542 -17.11 -7.26 -22.44
CA GLU A 542 -16.46 -6.60 -23.58
C GLU A 542 -15.02 -6.19 -23.27
N SER A 543 -14.63 -6.30 -22.01
CA SER A 543 -13.33 -5.90 -21.48
C SER A 543 -12.14 -6.60 -22.09
N LEU A 544 -12.30 -7.87 -22.51
CA LEU A 544 -11.24 -8.69 -23.06
C LEU A 544 -11.75 -9.44 -24.30
N PRO A 545 -10.94 -9.54 -25.36
CA PRO A 545 -11.36 -10.21 -26.58
C PRO A 545 -11.46 -11.72 -26.40
N LEU A 546 -12.56 -12.30 -26.91
CA LEU A 546 -12.64 -13.72 -27.19
C LEU A 546 -11.95 -14.05 -28.53
N GLY A 547 -11.53 -15.29 -28.71
CA GLY A 547 -11.05 -15.78 -30.00
C GLY A 547 -12.21 -16.16 -30.93
N ALA A 548 -11.94 -16.79 -32.07
CA ALA A 548 -12.98 -17.27 -32.99
C ALA A 548 -13.93 -18.30 -32.35
N GLY A 549 -15.15 -18.47 -32.88
CA GLY A 549 -16.06 -19.46 -32.30
C GLY A 549 -17.53 -19.28 -32.65
N THR A 550 -18.00 -20.17 -33.53
CA THR A 550 -19.42 -20.57 -33.77
C THR A 550 -19.51 -22.02 -34.28
N GLY A 551 -18.40 -22.67 -34.64
CA GLY A 551 -18.33 -24.09 -35.05
C GLY A 551 -18.02 -25.05 -33.87
N ASP A 552 -17.51 -26.25 -34.16
CA ASP A 552 -17.31 -27.32 -33.17
C ASP A 552 -16.37 -26.94 -32.01
N LEU A 553 -15.36 -26.11 -32.30
CA LEU A 553 -14.38 -25.63 -31.31
C LEU A 553 -14.53 -24.13 -31.08
N LEU A 554 -14.48 -23.76 -29.81
CA LEU A 554 -14.45 -22.39 -29.31
C LEU A 554 -12.99 -21.96 -29.07
N ASP A 555 -12.62 -20.73 -29.38
CA ASP A 555 -11.32 -20.16 -29.01
C ASP A 555 -11.50 -19.12 -27.90
N GLY A 556 -10.92 -19.41 -26.74
CA GLY A 556 -11.05 -18.59 -25.54
C GLY A 556 -10.42 -17.20 -25.67
N GLY A 557 -9.53 -16.98 -26.64
CA GLY A 557 -8.85 -15.70 -26.83
C GLY A 557 -8.07 -15.24 -25.61
N GLU A 558 -7.96 -13.93 -25.42
CA GLU A 558 -7.31 -13.35 -24.24
C GLU A 558 -8.12 -13.58 -22.97
N PHE A 559 -9.44 -13.44 -23.05
CA PHE A 559 -10.30 -13.61 -21.89
C PHE A 559 -10.16 -15.02 -21.29
N GLY A 560 -10.21 -16.06 -22.13
CA GLY A 560 -10.04 -17.44 -21.69
C GLY A 560 -8.66 -17.73 -21.09
N ARG A 561 -7.59 -17.08 -21.59
CA ARG A 561 -6.25 -17.19 -20.98
C ARG A 561 -6.21 -16.57 -19.59
N GLN A 562 -6.79 -15.38 -19.41
CA GLN A 562 -6.82 -14.74 -18.10
C GLN A 562 -7.69 -15.50 -17.10
N VAL A 563 -8.83 -16.07 -17.53
CA VAL A 563 -9.63 -16.98 -16.70
C VAL A 563 -8.80 -18.19 -16.26
N ALA A 564 -8.03 -18.80 -17.17
CA ALA A 564 -7.17 -19.93 -16.83
C ALA A 564 -6.05 -19.57 -15.84
N GLU A 565 -5.49 -18.35 -15.90
CA GLU A 565 -4.51 -17.87 -14.93
C GLU A 565 -5.11 -17.71 -13.52
N TRP A 566 -6.34 -17.18 -13.42
CA TRP A 566 -7.07 -17.10 -12.16
C TRP A 566 -7.47 -18.47 -11.62
N ASP A 567 -7.95 -19.37 -12.50
CA ASP A 567 -8.29 -20.76 -12.14
C ASP A 567 -7.06 -21.51 -11.60
N ALA A 568 -5.89 -21.31 -12.22
CA ALA A 568 -4.65 -21.89 -11.76
C ALA A 568 -4.24 -21.35 -10.38
N LEU A 569 -4.42 -20.04 -10.14
CA LEU A 569 -4.14 -19.44 -8.84
C LEU A 569 -5.10 -19.96 -7.75
N GLU A 570 -6.40 -20.09 -8.06
CA GLU A 570 -7.37 -20.67 -7.13
C GLU A 570 -7.07 -22.15 -6.83
N ALA A 571 -6.64 -22.92 -7.83
CA ALA A 571 -6.22 -24.31 -7.63
C ALA A 571 -5.00 -24.43 -6.70
N ARG A 572 -4.05 -23.48 -6.76
CA ARG A 572 -2.89 -23.43 -5.86
C ARG A 572 -3.26 -23.18 -4.39
N LEU A 573 -4.44 -22.61 -4.11
CA LEU A 573 -4.92 -22.46 -2.73
C LEU A 573 -5.15 -23.80 -2.05
N GLN A 574 -5.63 -24.82 -2.77
CA GLN A 574 -6.09 -26.09 -2.18
C GLN A 574 -5.04 -26.79 -1.31
N PRO A 575 -3.80 -27.05 -1.77
CA PRO A 575 -2.78 -27.67 -0.94
C PRO A 575 -2.33 -26.77 0.23
N VAL A 576 -2.46 -25.45 0.12
CA VAL A 576 -2.16 -24.53 1.24
C VAL A 576 -3.27 -24.60 2.28
N LYS A 577 -4.53 -24.54 1.85
CA LYS A 577 -5.71 -24.61 2.71
C LYS A 577 -5.76 -25.90 3.53
N ALA A 578 -5.30 -27.01 2.96
CA ALA A 578 -5.17 -28.29 3.66
C ALA A 578 -4.07 -28.29 4.74
N ARG A 579 -3.07 -27.40 4.65
CA ARG A 579 -1.92 -27.31 5.57
C ARG A 579 -2.07 -26.21 6.62
N VAL A 580 -2.89 -25.18 6.40
CA VAL A 580 -3.14 -24.16 7.42
C VAL A 580 -3.99 -24.75 8.54
N THR A 581 -3.62 -24.45 9.79
CA THR A 581 -4.28 -25.00 10.97
C THR A 581 -5.69 -24.44 11.14
N ALA A 582 -6.58 -25.15 11.86
CA ALA A 582 -7.95 -24.70 12.10
C ALA A 582 -8.01 -23.27 12.69
N VAL A 583 -7.08 -22.91 13.58
CA VAL A 583 -7.01 -21.57 14.17
C VAL A 583 -6.53 -20.49 13.19
N GLN A 584 -5.83 -20.88 12.13
CA GLN A 584 -5.39 -19.97 11.06
C GLN A 584 -6.43 -19.81 9.94
N GLN A 585 -7.42 -20.71 9.84
CA GLN A 585 -8.40 -20.70 8.74
C GLN A 585 -9.14 -19.36 8.60
N PRO A 586 -9.62 -18.68 9.66
CA PRO A 586 -10.27 -17.38 9.50
C PRO A 586 -9.35 -16.30 8.92
N ALA A 587 -8.09 -16.26 9.36
CA ALA A 587 -7.08 -15.34 8.83
C ALA A 587 -6.72 -15.68 7.38
N PHE A 588 -6.51 -16.96 7.08
CA PHE A 588 -6.19 -17.42 5.72
C PHE A 588 -7.33 -17.10 4.75
N PHE A 589 -8.58 -17.32 5.18
CA PHE A 589 -9.74 -17.04 4.37
C PHE A 589 -9.80 -15.55 3.99
N GLN A 590 -9.74 -14.66 4.96
CA GLN A 590 -9.92 -13.22 4.70
C GLN A 590 -8.71 -12.55 4.04
N LEU A 591 -7.48 -13.02 4.31
CA LEU A 591 -6.25 -12.41 3.81
C LEU A 591 -5.79 -12.97 2.45
N VAL A 592 -6.16 -14.21 2.12
CA VAL A 592 -5.62 -14.93 0.95
C VAL A 592 -6.73 -15.56 0.12
N GLU A 593 -7.53 -16.45 0.70
CA GLU A 593 -8.48 -17.27 -0.07
C GLU A 593 -9.58 -16.42 -0.73
N HIS A 594 -10.23 -15.54 0.04
CA HIS A 594 -11.39 -14.79 -0.42
C HIS A 594 -11.08 -13.97 -1.66
N LYS A 595 -10.00 -13.18 -1.64
CA LYS A 595 -9.63 -12.29 -2.75
C LYS A 595 -9.35 -13.06 -4.05
N VAL A 596 -8.66 -14.19 -3.96
CA VAL A 596 -8.38 -15.05 -5.13
C VAL A 596 -9.68 -15.67 -5.68
N ARG A 597 -10.53 -16.22 -4.81
CA ARG A 597 -11.79 -16.87 -5.23
C ARG A 597 -12.78 -15.87 -5.81
N ALA A 598 -12.88 -14.68 -5.22
CA ALA A 598 -13.75 -13.61 -5.66
C ALA A 598 -13.37 -13.10 -7.05
N MET A 599 -12.08 -12.81 -7.28
CA MET A 599 -11.59 -12.41 -8.60
C MET A 599 -11.75 -13.52 -9.65
N ALA A 600 -11.39 -14.77 -9.32
CA ALA A 600 -11.58 -15.90 -10.24
C ALA A 600 -13.06 -16.09 -10.63
N ASN A 601 -13.97 -15.96 -9.66
CA ASN A 601 -15.41 -16.03 -9.90
C ASN A 601 -15.91 -14.89 -10.81
N LEU A 602 -15.45 -13.66 -10.60
CA LEU A 602 -15.82 -12.50 -11.43
C LEU A 602 -15.36 -12.66 -12.88
N TYR A 603 -14.14 -13.14 -13.11
CA TYR A 603 -13.64 -13.44 -14.45
C TYR A 603 -14.47 -14.54 -15.14
N ARG A 604 -14.82 -15.60 -14.42
CA ARG A 604 -15.70 -16.67 -14.95
C ARG A 604 -17.10 -16.15 -15.29
N LEU A 605 -17.66 -15.26 -14.47
CA LEU A 605 -18.96 -14.63 -14.71
C LEU A 605 -18.96 -13.91 -16.06
N TYR A 606 -18.07 -12.93 -16.24
CA TYR A 606 -18.07 -12.12 -17.45
C TYR A 606 -17.58 -12.88 -18.69
N TYR A 607 -16.69 -13.86 -18.53
CA TYR A 607 -16.31 -14.76 -19.61
C TYR A 607 -17.51 -15.59 -20.10
N ALA A 608 -18.34 -16.09 -19.17
CA ALA A 608 -19.55 -16.81 -19.52
C ALA A 608 -20.57 -15.91 -20.22
N VAL A 609 -20.73 -14.66 -19.75
CA VAL A 609 -21.62 -13.67 -20.39
C VAL A 609 -21.15 -13.33 -21.81
N ALA A 610 -19.84 -13.14 -22.02
CA ALA A 610 -19.26 -12.85 -23.34
C ALA A 610 -19.55 -13.98 -24.35
N TRP A 611 -19.34 -15.24 -23.94
CA TRP A 611 -19.68 -16.41 -24.75
C TRP A 611 -21.17 -16.57 -24.99
N ASN A 612 -21.98 -16.35 -23.96
CA ASN A 612 -23.43 -16.38 -24.07
C ASN A 612 -23.92 -15.38 -25.14
N ARG A 613 -23.49 -14.12 -25.08
CA ARG A 613 -23.89 -13.08 -26.05
C ARG A 613 -23.53 -13.47 -27.48
N ARG A 614 -22.30 -13.96 -27.70
CA ARG A 614 -21.84 -14.35 -29.02
C ARG A 614 -22.58 -15.56 -29.60
N LEU A 615 -22.75 -16.63 -28.80
CA LEU A 615 -23.43 -17.85 -29.25
C LEU A 615 -24.93 -17.63 -29.42
N ALA A 616 -25.55 -16.82 -28.57
CA ALA A 616 -26.96 -16.46 -28.70
C ALA A 616 -27.22 -15.64 -29.98
N ALA A 617 -26.31 -14.74 -30.36
CA ALA A 617 -26.40 -14.01 -31.63
C ALA A 617 -26.33 -14.95 -32.86
N ALA A 618 -25.70 -16.13 -32.71
CA ALA A 618 -25.66 -17.17 -33.73
C ALA A 618 -26.77 -18.24 -33.58
N ASN A 619 -27.74 -18.04 -32.68
CA ASN A 619 -28.78 -19.01 -32.32
C ASN A 619 -28.23 -20.40 -31.91
N ASP A 620 -27.04 -20.44 -31.30
CA ASP A 620 -26.36 -21.68 -30.91
C ASP A 620 -26.83 -22.15 -29.51
N PRO A 621 -27.33 -23.40 -29.36
CA PRO A 621 -27.83 -23.92 -28.08
C PRO A 621 -26.81 -23.92 -26.94
N ARG A 622 -25.50 -23.92 -27.22
CA ARG A 622 -24.44 -23.77 -26.21
C ARG A 622 -24.56 -22.46 -25.43
N ALA A 623 -25.22 -21.44 -25.99
CA ALA A 623 -25.51 -20.19 -25.29
C ALA A 623 -26.24 -20.44 -23.95
N ASN A 624 -27.16 -21.40 -23.89
CA ASN A 624 -27.93 -21.72 -22.68
C ASN A 624 -27.02 -22.24 -21.56
N ALA A 625 -26.03 -23.08 -21.89
CA ALA A 625 -25.07 -23.58 -20.92
C ALA A 625 -24.15 -22.46 -20.38
N PHE A 626 -23.80 -21.48 -21.22
CA PHE A 626 -23.07 -20.29 -20.74
C PHE A 626 -23.95 -19.34 -19.92
N ALA A 627 -25.27 -19.26 -20.19
CA ALA A 627 -26.20 -18.56 -19.30
C ALA A 627 -26.22 -19.22 -17.91
N ASP A 628 -26.32 -20.55 -17.83
CA ASP A 628 -26.29 -21.29 -16.56
C ASP A 628 -24.98 -21.04 -15.78
N ARG A 629 -23.84 -20.99 -16.48
CA ARG A 629 -22.53 -20.67 -15.87
C ARG A 629 -22.47 -19.26 -15.32
N ALA A 630 -23.00 -18.27 -16.05
CA ALA A 630 -23.06 -16.89 -15.59
C ALA A 630 -23.97 -16.77 -14.34
N GLU A 631 -25.16 -17.36 -14.36
CA GLU A 631 -26.06 -17.39 -13.20
C GLU A 631 -25.43 -18.07 -11.98
N ALA A 632 -24.70 -19.17 -12.19
CA ALA A 632 -23.99 -19.87 -11.11
C ALA A 632 -22.85 -19.02 -10.53
N ALA A 633 -22.05 -18.36 -11.37
CA ALA A 633 -20.98 -17.47 -10.91
C ALA A 633 -21.53 -16.26 -10.15
N TYR A 634 -22.64 -15.68 -10.60
CA TYR A 634 -23.31 -14.58 -9.89
C TYR A 634 -23.83 -15.02 -8.50
N ARG A 635 -24.39 -16.22 -8.35
CA ARG A 635 -24.73 -16.80 -7.04
C ARG A 635 -23.49 -17.14 -6.19
N GLY A 636 -22.40 -17.54 -6.85
CA GLY A 636 -21.11 -17.81 -6.22
C GLY A 636 -20.52 -16.57 -5.53
N ASP A 637 -20.67 -15.41 -6.17
CA ASP A 637 -20.26 -14.11 -5.62
C ASP A 637 -20.96 -13.82 -4.27
N GLN A 638 -22.28 -13.90 -4.26
CA GLN A 638 -23.09 -13.71 -3.04
C GLN A 638 -22.68 -14.68 -1.93
N SER A 639 -22.41 -15.94 -2.29
CA SER A 639 -22.00 -16.98 -1.33
C SER A 639 -20.64 -16.67 -0.69
N LEU A 640 -19.69 -16.11 -1.45
CA LEU A 640 -18.38 -15.68 -0.93
C LEU A 640 -18.54 -14.50 0.03
N THR A 641 -19.36 -13.51 -0.33
CA THR A 641 -19.70 -12.37 0.53
C THR A 641 -20.32 -12.82 1.85
N TYR A 642 -21.31 -13.71 1.82
CA TYR A 642 -21.92 -14.26 3.04
C TYR A 642 -20.92 -15.03 3.90
N ALA A 643 -20.04 -15.84 3.29
CA ALA A 643 -19.00 -16.56 4.02
C ALA A 643 -18.05 -15.59 4.73
N TYR A 644 -17.69 -14.47 4.11
CA TYR A 644 -16.88 -13.42 4.73
C TYR A 644 -17.58 -12.76 5.91
N HIS A 645 -18.83 -12.36 5.74
CA HIS A 645 -19.61 -11.74 6.81
C HIS A 645 -19.85 -12.69 7.99
N ALA A 646 -19.96 -14.00 7.76
CA ALA A 646 -20.17 -14.99 8.81
C ALA A 646 -18.92 -15.30 9.67
N LEU A 647 -17.72 -14.90 9.23
CA LEU A 647 -16.47 -15.22 9.92
C LEU A 647 -16.50 -14.83 11.40
N ASN A 648 -16.03 -15.75 12.24
CA ASN A 648 -15.87 -15.56 13.68
C ASN A 648 -17.12 -14.98 14.37
N GLY A 649 -18.30 -15.48 13.99
CA GLY A 649 -19.57 -15.06 14.57
C GLY A 649 -19.98 -13.64 14.15
N GLY A 650 -19.74 -13.27 12.90
CA GLY A 650 -20.15 -11.96 12.38
C GLY A 650 -19.13 -10.84 12.63
N LYS A 651 -17.86 -11.14 12.91
CA LYS A 651 -16.88 -10.11 13.28
C LYS A 651 -16.69 -9.05 12.18
N TRP A 652 -16.81 -9.47 10.92
CA TRP A 652 -16.59 -8.67 9.72
C TRP A 652 -17.86 -8.46 8.89
N ASP A 653 -19.03 -8.65 9.50
CA ASP A 653 -20.31 -8.37 8.87
C ASP A 653 -20.38 -6.90 8.44
N GLY A 654 -20.63 -6.66 7.15
CA GLY A 654 -20.58 -5.35 6.50
C GLY A 654 -19.37 -5.14 5.60
N MET A 655 -18.21 -5.75 5.86
CA MET A 655 -16.97 -5.37 5.14
C MET A 655 -16.94 -5.74 3.65
N MET A 656 -17.73 -6.72 3.21
CA MET A 656 -17.86 -7.10 1.79
C MET A 656 -19.20 -6.67 1.16
N THR A 657 -19.81 -5.55 1.58
CA THR A 657 -21.10 -5.07 1.02
C THR A 657 -20.97 -4.17 -0.20
N GLN A 658 -19.76 -3.78 -0.60
CA GLN A 658 -19.54 -2.91 -1.76
C GLN A 658 -20.05 -3.57 -3.05
N THR A 659 -20.85 -2.85 -3.82
CA THR A 659 -21.30 -3.30 -5.15
C THR A 659 -20.16 -3.21 -6.15
N HIS A 660 -20.02 -4.23 -7.00
CA HIS A 660 -18.89 -4.43 -7.92
C HIS A 660 -19.28 -5.13 -9.23
N ILE A 661 -20.56 -5.51 -9.41
CA ILE A 661 -21.12 -6.11 -10.62
C ILE A 661 -22.28 -5.24 -11.12
N GLY A 662 -22.22 -4.83 -12.39
CA GLY A 662 -23.27 -4.04 -13.04
C GLY A 662 -22.97 -2.56 -13.23
N TYR A 663 -21.69 -2.16 -13.21
CA TYR A 663 -21.29 -0.79 -13.51
C TYR A 663 -21.64 -0.42 -14.96
N THR A 664 -22.26 0.74 -15.16
CA THR A 664 -22.56 1.30 -16.50
C THR A 664 -21.93 2.69 -16.72
N ASN A 665 -21.34 3.28 -15.70
CA ASN A 665 -20.59 4.53 -15.76
C ASN A 665 -19.43 4.48 -14.74
N TRP A 666 -18.94 5.64 -14.30
CA TRP A 666 -17.84 5.72 -13.31
C TRP A 666 -18.28 5.28 -11.89
N GLN A 667 -19.55 5.50 -11.55
CA GLN A 667 -20.13 5.28 -10.23
C GLN A 667 -20.71 3.86 -10.09
N GLN A 668 -20.70 3.36 -8.85
CA GLN A 668 -21.28 2.08 -8.48
C GLN A 668 -22.80 2.02 -8.67
N PRO A 669 -23.37 0.85 -9.00
CA PRO A 669 -24.81 0.67 -8.94
C PRO A 669 -25.28 0.57 -7.48
N ASP A 670 -26.52 0.98 -7.20
CA ASP A 670 -27.12 0.89 -5.86
C ASP A 670 -27.23 -0.56 -5.35
N VAL A 671 -27.32 -1.52 -6.27
CA VAL A 671 -27.38 -2.96 -6.00
C VAL A 671 -26.52 -3.74 -7.00
N GLN A 672 -26.04 -4.91 -6.62
CA GLN A 672 -25.40 -5.85 -7.56
C GLN A 672 -26.40 -6.22 -8.67
N VAL A 673 -26.04 -6.05 -9.94
CA VAL A 673 -26.92 -6.40 -11.07
C VAL A 673 -26.32 -7.58 -11.83
N MET A 674 -27.06 -8.70 -11.91
CA MET A 674 -26.64 -9.82 -12.76
C MET A 674 -26.53 -9.36 -14.22
N PRO A 675 -25.39 -9.57 -14.91
CA PRO A 675 -25.28 -9.23 -16.32
C PRO A 675 -26.29 -10.00 -17.17
N ALA A 676 -26.93 -9.31 -18.12
CA ALA A 676 -27.94 -9.91 -18.97
C ALA A 676 -27.38 -11.06 -19.82
N VAL A 677 -28.08 -12.19 -19.80
CA VAL A 677 -27.82 -13.37 -20.64
C VAL A 677 -29.04 -13.66 -21.52
N LYS A 678 -28.81 -14.28 -22.68
CA LYS A 678 -29.85 -14.69 -23.63
C LYS A 678 -29.95 -16.20 -23.67
N ARG A 679 -31.17 -16.73 -23.69
CA ARG A 679 -31.43 -18.14 -23.95
C ARG A 679 -32.03 -18.30 -25.34
N VAL A 680 -31.62 -19.34 -26.05
CA VAL A 680 -32.09 -19.66 -27.40
C VAL A 680 -33.01 -20.88 -27.36
N VAL A 681 -34.05 -20.86 -28.19
CA VAL A 681 -34.94 -22.01 -28.39
C VAL A 681 -34.31 -22.89 -29.47
N ALA A 682 -33.76 -24.03 -29.08
CA ALA A 682 -33.05 -24.91 -29.99
C ALA A 682 -33.84 -26.19 -30.30
N ALA A 683 -33.85 -26.58 -31.58
CA ALA A 683 -34.31 -27.89 -32.02
C ALA A 683 -33.18 -28.91 -31.84
N GLY A 684 -33.09 -29.55 -30.67
CA GLY A 684 -32.13 -30.63 -30.40
C GLY A 684 -31.20 -30.41 -29.21
N VAL A 685 -30.35 -31.40 -28.92
CA VAL A 685 -29.38 -31.37 -27.81
C VAL A 685 -28.20 -30.47 -28.15
N ALA A 686 -27.81 -29.58 -27.24
CA ALA A 686 -26.65 -28.71 -27.40
C ALA A 686 -25.36 -29.55 -27.61
N PRO A 687 -24.50 -29.20 -28.59
CA PRO A 687 -23.20 -29.85 -28.71
C PRO A 687 -22.33 -29.56 -27.47
N ALA A 688 -21.44 -30.48 -27.14
CA ALA A 688 -20.53 -30.29 -26.01
C ALA A 688 -19.63 -29.06 -26.23
N ILE A 689 -19.46 -28.24 -25.19
CA ILE A 689 -18.52 -27.11 -25.23
C ILE A 689 -17.09 -27.66 -25.25
N ARG A 690 -16.36 -27.36 -26.33
CA ARG A 690 -14.95 -27.75 -26.51
C ARG A 690 -14.15 -26.52 -26.92
N PHE A 691 -13.02 -26.30 -26.24
CA PHE A 691 -12.10 -25.22 -26.57
C PHE A 691 -10.92 -25.73 -27.40
N ARG A 692 -10.48 -24.93 -28.38
CA ARG A 692 -9.19 -25.13 -29.03
C ARG A 692 -8.08 -24.89 -28.01
N ALA A 693 -6.94 -25.59 -28.18
CA ALA A 693 -5.74 -25.29 -27.43
C ALA A 693 -5.33 -23.81 -27.62
N PRO A 694 -4.91 -23.10 -26.56
CA PRO A 694 -4.48 -21.72 -26.68
C PRO A 694 -3.34 -21.57 -27.71
N THR A 695 -3.49 -20.65 -28.66
CA THR A 695 -2.39 -20.23 -29.57
C THR A 695 -1.50 -19.21 -28.86
N THR A 696 -0.18 -19.40 -28.94
CA THR A 696 0.80 -18.64 -28.13
C THR A 696 1.28 -17.34 -28.76
N THR A 697 1.06 -17.10 -30.06
CA THR A 697 1.46 -15.85 -30.72
C THR A 697 0.62 -15.60 -31.98
N PRO A 698 0.07 -14.40 -32.20
CA PRO A 698 -0.41 -14.01 -33.53
C PRO A 698 0.72 -14.13 -34.54
N GLY A 699 0.48 -14.70 -35.73
CA GLY A 699 1.52 -14.81 -36.75
C GLY A 699 2.09 -13.44 -37.14
N GLY A 700 3.42 -13.33 -37.28
CA GLY A 700 4.10 -12.12 -37.77
C GLY A 700 4.55 -11.09 -36.72
N GLN A 701 4.59 -11.45 -35.43
CA GLN A 701 5.09 -10.57 -34.37
C GLN A 701 6.18 -11.26 -33.53
N ILE A 702 7.19 -10.49 -33.10
CA ILE A 702 8.18 -10.92 -32.10
C ILE A 702 7.86 -10.15 -30.82
N ILE A 703 7.58 -10.89 -29.74
CA ILE A 703 7.28 -10.33 -28.41
C ILE A 703 8.50 -10.59 -27.52
N ILE A 704 9.04 -9.53 -26.91
CA ILE A 704 10.22 -9.60 -26.05
C ILE A 704 9.87 -8.94 -24.71
N GLU A 705 9.94 -9.70 -23.62
CA GLU A 705 9.77 -9.13 -22.27
C GLU A 705 10.95 -8.19 -21.98
N ALA A 706 10.69 -7.02 -21.38
CA ALA A 706 11.74 -6.00 -21.21
C ALA A 706 12.91 -6.48 -20.33
N ALA A 707 12.67 -7.44 -19.45
CA ALA A 707 13.72 -8.08 -18.65
C ALA A 707 14.72 -8.91 -19.48
N GLN A 708 14.40 -9.26 -20.72
CA GLN A 708 15.18 -10.15 -21.60
C GLN A 708 16.13 -9.36 -22.54
N PHE A 709 16.72 -8.27 -22.06
CA PHE A 709 17.76 -7.56 -22.81
C PHE A 709 19.04 -8.39 -22.93
N SER A 710 19.76 -8.22 -24.03
CA SER A 710 21.04 -8.89 -24.31
C SER A 710 22.24 -8.19 -23.69
N LYS A 711 22.16 -6.86 -23.51
CA LYS A 711 23.19 -6.04 -22.85
C LYS A 711 22.56 -4.83 -22.19
N ALA A 712 23.09 -4.44 -21.03
CA ALA A 712 22.78 -3.18 -20.37
C ALA A 712 24.04 -2.31 -20.29
N THR A 713 23.91 -1.05 -20.70
CA THR A 713 24.97 -0.04 -20.61
C THR A 713 24.49 1.08 -19.68
N GLY A 714 25.12 1.19 -18.51
CA GLY A 714 24.87 2.28 -17.56
C GLY A 714 25.71 3.53 -17.85
N GLY A 715 25.51 4.57 -17.05
CA GLY A 715 26.25 5.84 -17.17
C GLY A 715 25.74 6.86 -16.14
N LYS A 716 26.53 7.87 -15.78
CA LYS A 716 26.16 8.90 -14.78
C LYS A 716 25.74 8.34 -13.40
N GLY A 717 26.26 7.18 -13.02
CA GLY A 717 25.88 6.49 -11.78
C GLY A 717 24.52 5.78 -11.85
N LEU A 718 23.91 5.68 -13.03
CA LEU A 718 22.67 4.95 -13.29
C LEU A 718 22.96 3.49 -13.68
N ILE A 719 22.17 2.59 -13.11
CA ILE A 719 22.21 1.15 -13.38
C ILE A 719 20.82 0.69 -13.81
N TRP A 720 20.72 0.13 -15.01
CA TRP A 720 19.51 -0.54 -15.46
C TRP A 720 19.19 -1.72 -14.55
N THR A 721 17.96 -1.74 -14.06
CA THR A 721 17.48 -2.68 -13.06
C THR A 721 16.14 -3.23 -13.52
N VAL A 722 15.98 -4.55 -13.40
CA VAL A 722 14.70 -5.23 -13.57
C VAL A 722 13.96 -5.17 -12.24
N ILE A 723 12.74 -4.63 -12.25
CA ILE A 723 11.78 -4.78 -11.16
C ILE A 723 10.89 -5.96 -11.55
N PRO A 724 11.09 -7.15 -10.96
CA PRO A 724 10.32 -8.33 -11.34
C PRO A 724 8.84 -8.07 -11.07
N HIS A 725 7.97 -8.67 -11.88
CA HIS A 725 6.52 -8.65 -11.72
C HIS A 725 5.82 -7.32 -11.93
N LEU A 726 6.52 -6.17 -11.86
CA LEU A 726 5.94 -4.85 -12.09
C LEU A 726 5.27 -4.74 -13.47
N GLY A 727 4.02 -4.27 -13.49
CA GLY A 727 3.22 -4.17 -14.70
C GLY A 727 2.31 -5.38 -14.88
N ARG A 728 2.12 -5.81 -16.14
CA ARG A 728 1.14 -6.84 -16.52
C ARG A 728 1.75 -8.23 -16.73
N THR A 729 3.05 -8.29 -16.99
CA THR A 729 3.78 -9.48 -17.46
C THR A 729 4.91 -9.86 -16.50
N ASP A 730 6.12 -10.15 -17.00
CA ASP A 730 7.22 -10.73 -16.22
C ASP A 730 7.92 -9.69 -15.33
N GLY A 731 7.83 -8.41 -15.67
CA GLY A 731 8.41 -7.29 -14.93
C GLY A 731 8.73 -6.11 -15.84
N ALA A 732 9.26 -5.05 -15.25
CA ALA A 732 9.63 -3.84 -15.98
C ALA A 732 11.08 -3.42 -15.72
N VAL A 733 11.66 -2.68 -16.65
CA VAL A 733 13.03 -2.13 -16.52
C VAL A 733 13.00 -0.64 -16.28
N THR A 734 13.88 -0.19 -15.39
CA THR A 734 14.14 1.23 -15.12
C THR A 734 15.60 1.43 -14.70
N THR A 735 16.03 2.67 -14.49
CA THR A 735 17.37 2.97 -13.96
C THR A 735 17.31 3.35 -12.49
N LEU A 736 18.19 2.76 -11.68
CA LEU A 736 18.40 3.13 -10.28
C LEU A 736 19.76 3.83 -10.08
N PRO A 737 19.89 4.70 -9.06
CA PRO A 737 18.81 5.24 -8.22
C PRO A 737 17.83 6.11 -9.03
N GLN A 738 16.54 6.09 -8.66
CA GLN A 738 15.53 6.97 -9.24
C GLN A 738 15.77 8.44 -8.85
N GLY A 739 15.00 9.34 -9.44
CA GLY A 739 14.99 10.77 -9.14
C GLY A 739 16.18 11.54 -9.74
N ARG A 740 16.71 11.08 -10.88
CA ARG A 740 17.91 11.64 -11.52
C ARG A 740 17.56 12.42 -12.78
N ALA A 741 18.34 13.47 -13.06
CA ALA A 741 18.14 14.32 -14.23
C ALA A 741 18.11 13.52 -15.54
N ALA A 742 17.44 14.06 -16.56
CA ALA A 742 17.40 13.47 -17.89
C ALA A 742 18.81 13.26 -18.47
N THR A 743 18.95 12.25 -19.33
CA THR A 743 20.18 11.91 -20.06
C THR A 743 19.97 12.12 -21.55
N THR A 744 21.08 12.20 -22.29
CA THR A 744 21.06 12.23 -23.76
C THR A 744 21.54 10.92 -24.35
N ALA A 745 21.18 10.63 -25.60
CA ALA A 745 21.68 9.43 -26.30
C ALA A 745 23.21 9.38 -26.37
N VAL A 746 23.88 10.54 -26.43
CA VAL A 746 25.36 10.65 -26.43
C VAL A 746 25.98 10.05 -25.16
N GLU A 747 25.25 10.09 -24.04
CA GLU A 747 25.73 9.57 -22.76
C GLU A 747 25.64 8.04 -22.64
N GLY A 748 25.05 7.36 -23.63
CA GLY A 748 25.17 5.90 -23.79
C GLY A 748 24.35 5.04 -22.83
N VAL A 749 23.46 5.63 -22.01
CA VAL A 749 22.64 4.88 -21.05
C VAL A 749 21.53 4.13 -21.79
N ARG A 750 21.71 2.83 -22.05
CA ARG A 750 20.82 2.05 -22.92
C ARG A 750 20.74 0.56 -22.61
N LEU A 751 19.67 -0.08 -23.09
CA LEU A 751 19.52 -1.53 -23.20
C LEU A 751 19.56 -1.96 -24.67
N ASP A 752 20.14 -3.13 -24.94
CA ASP A 752 20.25 -3.71 -26.28
C ASP A 752 19.42 -5.00 -26.36
N TYR A 753 18.54 -5.13 -27.34
CA TYR A 753 17.71 -6.31 -27.59
C TYR A 753 18.02 -6.91 -28.96
N ALA A 754 18.51 -8.15 -28.98
CA ALA A 754 18.78 -8.86 -30.22
C ALA A 754 17.48 -9.40 -30.85
N VAL A 755 17.33 -9.20 -32.15
CA VAL A 755 16.15 -9.62 -32.93
C VAL A 755 16.62 -10.23 -34.25
N ASP A 756 15.90 -11.26 -34.73
CA ASP A 756 16.15 -11.90 -36.02
C ASP A 756 14.91 -11.79 -36.91
N LEU A 757 14.96 -10.83 -37.85
CA LEU A 757 13.87 -10.51 -38.77
C LEU A 757 13.84 -11.50 -39.92
N LYS A 758 12.64 -12.00 -40.26
CA LYS A 758 12.48 -13.07 -41.26
C LYS A 758 12.26 -12.58 -42.69
N SER A 759 11.96 -11.30 -42.87
CA SER A 759 11.69 -10.69 -44.17
C SER A 759 12.22 -9.27 -44.19
N ASP A 760 12.64 -8.82 -45.37
CA ASP A 760 12.90 -7.40 -45.63
C ASP A 760 11.59 -6.61 -45.48
N GLY A 761 11.66 -5.33 -45.11
CA GLY A 761 10.51 -4.45 -45.13
C GLY A 761 10.51 -3.41 -44.01
N SER A 762 9.32 -2.85 -43.76
CA SER A 762 9.12 -1.90 -42.67
C SER A 762 8.99 -2.64 -41.35
N VAL A 763 9.75 -2.19 -40.35
CA VAL A 763 9.72 -2.71 -38.98
C VAL A 763 9.13 -1.65 -38.06
N SER A 764 8.13 -2.03 -37.25
CA SER A 764 7.68 -1.22 -36.13
C SER A 764 8.08 -1.87 -34.80
N VAL A 765 8.55 -1.05 -33.87
CA VAL A 765 8.88 -1.44 -32.51
C VAL A 765 7.97 -0.68 -31.57
N GLU A 766 6.95 -1.36 -31.05
CA GLU A 766 6.08 -0.84 -30.00
C GLU A 766 6.70 -1.16 -28.64
N LEU A 767 6.85 -0.12 -27.81
CA LEU A 767 7.19 -0.26 -26.40
C LEU A 767 5.90 -0.21 -25.60
N GLU A 768 5.61 -1.26 -24.84
CA GLU A 768 4.58 -1.23 -23.81
C GLU A 768 5.20 -0.79 -22.50
N LEU A 769 4.68 0.31 -21.95
CA LEU A 769 5.17 0.97 -20.76
C LEU A 769 4.26 0.65 -19.57
N VAL A 770 4.82 0.64 -18.36
CA VAL A 770 4.04 0.71 -17.13
C VAL A 770 3.60 2.16 -16.96
N PRO A 771 2.30 2.47 -16.79
CA PRO A 771 1.84 3.85 -16.75
C PRO A 771 2.48 4.65 -15.62
N THR A 772 3.15 5.74 -15.96
CA THR A 772 3.71 6.72 -15.03
C THR A 772 3.44 8.13 -15.53
N LEU A 773 3.45 9.10 -14.61
CA LEU A 773 3.31 10.52 -14.95
C LEU A 773 4.65 11.23 -14.82
N ASP A 774 4.83 12.30 -15.59
CA ASP A 774 6.00 13.17 -15.46
C ASP A 774 5.92 13.98 -14.16
N PRO A 775 6.73 13.66 -13.13
CA PRO A 775 6.67 14.37 -11.86
C PRO A 775 7.23 15.80 -11.95
N ASP A 776 7.85 16.15 -13.08
CA ASP A 776 8.43 17.47 -13.35
C ASP A 776 7.42 18.48 -13.94
N GLY A 777 6.18 18.06 -14.24
CA GLY A 777 5.09 18.96 -14.62
C GLY A 777 5.04 19.34 -16.11
N ARG A 778 5.78 18.63 -16.99
CA ARG A 778 5.75 18.83 -18.45
C ARG A 778 4.64 18.04 -19.13
N ASN A 779 3.94 17.16 -18.40
CA ASN A 779 2.91 16.24 -18.91
C ASN A 779 3.38 15.37 -20.08
N ALA A 780 4.68 15.05 -20.11
CA ALA A 780 5.30 14.26 -21.15
C ALA A 780 6.57 13.59 -20.63
N GLN A 781 6.79 12.34 -21.01
CA GLN A 781 8.03 11.61 -20.75
C GLN A 781 8.60 11.04 -22.05
N ALA A 782 9.91 11.14 -22.22
CA ALA A 782 10.62 10.72 -23.42
C ALA A 782 11.49 9.47 -23.18
N ILE A 783 11.52 8.60 -24.19
CA ILE A 783 12.42 7.45 -24.30
C ILE A 783 12.94 7.34 -25.73
N GLY A 784 14.21 6.95 -25.90
CA GLY A 784 14.80 6.82 -27.23
C GLY A 784 14.76 5.37 -27.72
N VAL A 785 14.54 5.19 -29.02
CA VAL A 785 14.65 3.89 -29.69
C VAL A 785 15.50 4.05 -30.96
N SER A 786 16.47 3.17 -31.17
CA SER A 786 17.14 3.04 -32.47
C SER A 786 17.26 1.57 -32.87
N LEU A 787 17.50 1.35 -34.17
CA LEU A 787 17.80 0.04 -34.74
C LEU A 787 19.23 0.07 -35.28
N ASP A 788 20.06 -0.84 -34.80
CA ASP A 788 21.50 -0.91 -35.08
C ASP A 788 22.17 0.48 -34.88
N ASP A 789 23.08 0.86 -35.79
CA ASP A 789 23.75 2.17 -35.79
C ASP A 789 22.88 3.29 -36.39
N GLY A 790 21.58 3.04 -36.59
CA GLY A 790 20.62 4.02 -37.08
C GLY A 790 20.35 5.16 -36.09
N PRO A 791 19.68 6.25 -36.55
CA PRO A 791 19.39 7.40 -35.71
C PRO A 791 18.42 7.05 -34.58
N VAL A 792 18.60 7.71 -33.42
CA VAL A 792 17.67 7.59 -32.29
C VAL A 792 16.38 8.34 -32.58
N GLN A 793 15.26 7.61 -32.58
CA GLN A 793 13.91 8.18 -32.55
C GLN A 793 13.52 8.45 -31.11
N VAL A 794 13.14 9.69 -30.79
CA VAL A 794 12.61 10.06 -29.48
C VAL A 794 11.10 9.80 -29.48
N LEU A 795 10.66 8.89 -28.63
CA LEU A 795 9.26 8.56 -28.41
C LEU A 795 8.79 9.28 -27.15
N THR A 796 7.63 9.93 -27.22
CA THR A 796 7.07 10.70 -26.11
C THR A 796 5.74 10.10 -25.69
N ASP A 797 5.65 9.67 -24.43
CA ASP A 797 4.39 9.30 -23.80
C ASP A 797 3.75 10.54 -23.16
N ARG A 798 2.46 10.77 -23.42
CA ARG A 798 1.70 11.95 -22.95
C ARG A 798 0.44 11.47 -22.25
N LEU A 799 0.52 11.40 -20.93
CA LEU A 799 -0.58 11.03 -20.05
C LEU A 799 -0.92 12.24 -19.19
N MET A 800 -2.17 12.71 -19.28
CA MET A 800 -2.68 13.81 -18.46
C MET A 800 -3.89 13.34 -17.67
N PRO A 801 -3.84 13.34 -16.32
CA PRO A 801 -4.98 12.94 -15.51
C PRO A 801 -6.26 13.72 -15.84
N ALA A 802 -7.36 13.00 -15.98
CA ALA A 802 -8.65 13.55 -16.37
C ALA A 802 -9.73 13.19 -15.34
N PRO A 803 -9.76 13.87 -14.18
CA PRO A 803 -10.75 13.56 -13.14
C PRO A 803 -12.18 13.91 -13.56
N ASN A 804 -12.35 14.76 -14.57
CA ASN A 804 -13.63 15.28 -15.06
C ASN A 804 -13.87 14.91 -16.54
N ALA A 805 -14.09 15.91 -17.40
CA ALA A 805 -14.30 15.71 -18.83
C ALA A 805 -12.99 15.36 -19.55
N VAL A 806 -13.07 14.37 -20.44
CA VAL A 806 -11.97 13.97 -21.32
C VAL A 806 -12.12 14.72 -22.64
N THR A 807 -11.36 15.79 -22.81
CA THR A 807 -11.38 16.64 -24.01
C THR A 807 -10.14 16.41 -24.86
N GLU A 808 -8.98 16.22 -24.23
CA GLU A 808 -7.69 16.09 -24.90
C GLU A 808 -7.28 14.64 -25.18
N GLU A 809 -6.39 14.46 -26.15
CA GLU A 809 -5.83 13.13 -26.46
C GLU A 809 -5.01 12.57 -25.30
N ALA A 810 -4.21 13.39 -24.63
CA ALA A 810 -3.43 12.98 -23.46
C ALA A 810 -4.32 12.49 -22.30
N GLN A 811 -5.53 13.03 -22.17
CA GLN A 811 -6.53 12.61 -21.20
C GLN A 811 -7.19 11.26 -21.57
N ARG A 812 -7.45 11.05 -22.87
CA ARG A 812 -7.89 9.74 -23.39
C ARG A 812 -6.82 8.68 -23.19
N ASN A 813 -5.56 9.04 -23.45
CA ASN A 813 -4.41 8.16 -23.27
C ASN A 813 -4.22 7.79 -21.80
N TRP A 814 -4.30 8.76 -20.88
CA TRP A 814 -4.28 8.49 -19.44
C TRP A 814 -5.42 7.56 -19.01
N THR A 815 -6.66 7.86 -19.43
CA THR A 815 -7.84 7.04 -19.12
C THR A 815 -7.64 5.59 -19.56
N LYS A 816 -7.17 5.40 -20.80
CA LYS A 816 -6.85 4.05 -21.31
C LYS A 816 -5.73 3.41 -20.49
N ALA A 817 -4.69 4.16 -20.17
CA ALA A 817 -3.52 3.64 -19.46
C ALA A 817 -3.83 3.16 -18.05
N VAL A 818 -4.67 3.88 -17.29
CA VAL A 818 -5.08 3.44 -15.94
C VAL A 818 -6.08 2.26 -15.97
N ILE A 819 -6.90 2.15 -17.02
CA ILE A 819 -7.81 1.01 -17.22
C ILE A 819 -7.06 -0.27 -17.61
N GLU A 820 -6.08 -0.14 -18.50
CA GLU A 820 -5.32 -1.26 -19.06
C GLU A 820 -4.03 -1.58 -18.29
N ASN A 821 -3.63 -0.71 -17.37
CA ASN A 821 -2.32 -0.72 -16.72
C ASN A 821 -1.15 -0.82 -17.71
N ALA A 822 -1.27 -0.12 -18.85
CA ALA A 822 -0.25 -0.02 -19.89
C ALA A 822 -0.46 1.22 -20.76
N SER A 823 0.62 1.87 -21.18
CA SER A 823 0.63 2.79 -22.32
C SER A 823 1.57 2.26 -23.40
N SER A 824 1.43 2.72 -24.64
CA SER A 824 2.26 2.26 -25.75
C SER A 824 2.80 3.44 -26.56
N VAL A 825 4.07 3.34 -26.96
CA VAL A 825 4.71 4.26 -27.92
C VAL A 825 5.43 3.44 -29.00
N THR A 826 5.49 3.93 -30.24
CA THR A 826 5.99 3.13 -31.38
C THR A 826 7.05 3.88 -32.19
N ALA A 827 8.18 3.21 -32.45
CA ALA A 827 9.18 3.61 -33.43
C ALA A 827 8.94 2.85 -34.76
N SER A 828 9.22 3.50 -35.89
CA SER A 828 9.07 2.89 -37.23
C SER A 828 10.33 3.01 -38.05
N PHE A 829 10.76 1.91 -38.66
CA PHE A 829 11.95 1.79 -39.49
C PHE A 829 11.52 1.31 -40.88
N PRO A 830 11.40 2.21 -41.89
CA PRO A 830 10.70 1.90 -43.14
C PRO A 830 11.45 0.93 -44.07
N ALA A 831 12.75 0.75 -43.89
CA ALA A 831 13.59 -0.10 -44.72
C ALA A 831 14.60 -0.86 -43.87
N THR A 832 14.26 -2.09 -43.49
CA THR A 832 15.12 -2.99 -42.73
C THR A 832 15.25 -4.31 -43.49
N LEU A 833 16.49 -4.81 -43.62
CA LEU A 833 16.76 -6.11 -44.25
C LEU A 833 16.37 -7.25 -43.30
N ALA A 834 16.13 -8.44 -43.85
CA ALA A 834 16.06 -9.66 -43.07
C ALA A 834 17.42 -9.97 -42.42
N GLY A 835 17.39 -10.57 -41.24
CA GLY A 835 18.58 -10.99 -40.51
C GLY A 835 18.63 -10.47 -39.08
N LYS A 836 19.84 -10.49 -38.51
CA LYS A 836 20.08 -10.12 -37.12
C LYS A 836 20.22 -8.60 -36.98
N HIS A 837 19.44 -8.05 -36.07
CA HIS A 837 19.46 -6.64 -35.70
C HIS A 837 19.53 -6.48 -34.19
N VAL A 838 19.88 -5.27 -33.75
CA VAL A 838 19.83 -4.87 -32.34
C VAL A 838 18.94 -3.65 -32.20
N ILE A 839 17.89 -3.78 -31.38
CA ILE A 839 17.09 -2.63 -30.95
C ILE A 839 17.78 -2.02 -29.72
N HIS A 840 18.08 -0.74 -29.78
CA HIS A 840 18.59 0.02 -28.64
C HIS A 840 17.48 0.83 -27.99
N LEU A 841 17.31 0.66 -26.68
CA LEU A 841 16.42 1.45 -25.84
C LEU A 841 17.23 2.43 -25.00
N TRP A 842 17.08 3.72 -25.24
CA TRP A 842 17.86 4.79 -24.62
C TRP A 842 17.08 5.45 -23.51
N ARG A 843 17.68 5.55 -22.31
CA ARG A 843 17.09 6.32 -21.22
C ARG A 843 17.25 7.81 -21.55
N LEU A 844 16.14 8.53 -21.65
CA LEU A 844 16.13 9.99 -21.84
C LEU A 844 15.60 10.65 -20.57
N ASP A 845 14.30 10.51 -20.30
CA ASP A 845 13.71 10.96 -19.04
C ASP A 845 13.82 9.89 -17.93
N ASP A 846 13.64 10.33 -16.68
CA ASP A 846 13.45 9.43 -15.54
C ASP A 846 12.02 8.90 -15.48
N ASN A 847 11.78 7.89 -14.64
CA ASN A 847 10.43 7.36 -14.37
C ASN A 847 9.69 6.82 -15.61
N VAL A 848 10.40 6.49 -16.69
CA VAL A 848 9.87 5.71 -17.82
C VAL A 848 10.20 4.24 -17.60
N LEU A 849 9.18 3.38 -17.56
CA LEU A 849 9.34 1.96 -17.28
C LEU A 849 8.80 1.12 -18.44
N VAL A 850 9.66 0.32 -19.06
CA VAL A 850 9.27 -0.56 -20.17
C VAL A 850 9.00 -1.96 -19.62
N GLN A 851 7.85 -2.55 -19.96
CA GLN A 851 7.51 -3.93 -19.58
C GLN A 851 7.65 -4.90 -20.75
N ARG A 852 7.41 -4.46 -22.00
CA ARG A 852 7.46 -5.36 -23.17
C ARG A 852 7.77 -4.60 -24.46
N LEU A 853 8.41 -5.28 -25.40
CA LEU A 853 8.62 -4.82 -26.76
C LEU A 853 7.82 -5.73 -27.72
N VAL A 854 7.08 -5.13 -28.64
CA VAL A 854 6.38 -5.84 -29.72
C VAL A 854 6.93 -5.36 -31.06
N VAL A 855 7.67 -6.25 -31.73
CA VAL A 855 8.26 -5.98 -33.04
C VAL A 855 7.37 -6.58 -34.13
N ARG A 856 6.98 -5.75 -35.09
CA ARG A 856 6.16 -6.18 -36.23
C ARG A 856 6.88 -5.88 -37.53
N THR A 857 6.85 -6.83 -38.44
CA THR A 857 7.35 -6.68 -39.82
C THR A 857 6.14 -6.57 -40.74
N ALA A 858 6.04 -5.51 -41.53
CA ALA A 858 5.08 -5.46 -42.63
C ALA A 858 5.57 -6.40 -43.73
N SER A 859 4.78 -7.42 -44.04
CA SER A 859 4.96 -8.31 -45.19
C SER A 859 4.47 -7.67 -46.48
#